data_AF-A0A267DJ53-F1
#
_entry.id   AF-A0A267DJ53-F1
#
_cell.length_a   1.000
_cell.length_b   1.000
_cell.length_c   1.000
_cell.angle_alpha   90.00
_cell.angle_beta   90.00
_cell.angle_gamma   90.00
#
_symmetry.space_group_name_H-M   'P 1'
#
loop_
_entity.id
_entity.type
_entity.pdbx_description
1 polymer ?
#
loop_
_entity_poly.entity_id
_entity_poly.type
_entity_poly.pdbx_seq_one_letter_code
_entity_poly.pdbx_strand_id
1 'polypeptide(L)'
;MPAQLQQQVASGKWRLLPKTGVAAPETGNIEGHVYCLLPLPVTTALPVHVNGHFILDPSRRSLWKADGAVDVKEQWNQVLATQLLPDCYGSLLETAKAVYPNVQRVHHFYSLLPEYHASNQTLWGQLAKLVFQNAFRFRWAIFPVHSVIEKQLKWLPLAQSSGDASGCAAFLTPHNLTAYLQNVLSKLRFPIMVPDHVGLRQSLEWSQLEFTPVADAVSICAFLRGPACKQLRDSLPSDVRATSFQTPDAVVSLLAYLLDELQEQVQHLIGVPLNLGAGNRLSEFGHGSTPLFLTQFHDLFSHSEAKHEFVHKKVLSQVDPKTQNYLIRRKLCQDFQLMDFRTLLHREHAAICRTDTAFLPNSEFGMEAGFLQQWLNQVWEFLDSQCTEEDAPMQNLSSAGLSSAHLIPVSKSRFASLSLAPCIFEPIKFRLDDCSKAVEESLQQLNAPSLSMMGLKLVGSLCGNVRQPDSMLRVMEFALNENAERSATTEKQAVSFLVYIQSNWGELSKRMGEQNLLVRVRQLPVFVTSDGRCCALKSEQACILPASLVADEMDEWKSSSRAVFLKANRSLTMLYAKLQCDEMAELEVYARFILPVFSNFTDITRKKHLEKLLKLSWKFERIQVENPMLSQSLRAAKLVPFDGQWRSVNTFYDGNVEIFKKFLQPQCFLPRRTTKSDGER
;
A
#
# COMPACT_ATOMS: atom_id res chain seq x y z
N MET A 1 -30.61 13.18 63.51
CA MET A 1 -30.58 14.28 64.50
C MET A 1 -29.39 14.09 65.45
N PRO A 2 -28.76 15.18 65.95
CA PRO A 2 -27.74 15.12 67.00
C PRO A 2 -28.26 14.52 68.31
N ALA A 3 -27.42 13.81 69.06
CA ALA A 3 -27.82 13.04 70.24
C ALA A 3 -28.46 13.88 71.37
N GLN A 4 -27.94 15.09 71.62
CA GLN A 4 -28.47 15.98 72.65
C GLN A 4 -29.87 16.51 72.29
N LEU A 5 -30.08 16.95 71.05
CA LEU A 5 -31.40 17.33 70.55
C LEU A 5 -32.38 16.14 70.61
N GLN A 6 -31.94 14.95 70.20
CA GLN A 6 -32.76 13.73 70.27
C GLN A 6 -33.19 13.41 71.71
N GLN A 7 -32.30 13.59 72.69
CA GLN A 7 -32.63 13.40 74.12
C GLN A 7 -33.63 14.45 74.63
N GLN A 8 -33.51 15.71 74.21
CA GLN A 8 -34.46 16.78 74.58
C GLN A 8 -35.84 16.56 73.97
N VAL A 9 -35.89 16.06 72.73
CA VAL A 9 -37.14 15.66 72.06
C VAL A 9 -37.76 14.45 72.77
N ALA A 10 -36.98 13.39 73.02
CA ALA A 10 -37.47 12.16 73.66
C ALA A 10 -37.96 12.38 75.11
N SER A 11 -37.34 13.32 75.84
CA SER A 11 -37.76 13.68 77.20
C SER A 11 -38.96 14.65 77.26
N GLY A 12 -39.53 15.04 76.11
CA GLY A 12 -40.65 15.98 76.02
C GLY A 12 -40.29 17.44 76.39
N LYS A 13 -39.01 17.72 76.59
CA LYS A 13 -38.51 19.07 76.93
C LYS A 13 -38.46 19.99 75.71
N TRP A 14 -38.31 19.42 74.51
CA TRP A 14 -38.36 20.16 73.25
C TRP A 14 -39.80 20.34 72.76
N ARG A 15 -40.29 21.60 72.71
CA ARG A 15 -41.68 21.91 72.38
C ARG A 15 -41.91 22.43 70.96
N LEU A 16 -40.84 22.68 70.19
CA LEU A 16 -40.95 23.19 68.83
C LEU A 16 -41.20 22.06 67.84
N LEU A 17 -42.16 22.28 66.94
CA LEU A 17 -42.39 21.41 65.79
C LEU A 17 -41.45 21.79 64.64
N PRO A 18 -40.89 20.82 63.90
CA PRO A 18 -39.94 21.10 62.82
C PRO A 18 -40.68 21.51 61.55
N LYS A 19 -41.25 22.72 61.54
CA LYS A 19 -41.91 23.28 60.34
C LYS A 19 -40.94 24.15 59.58
N THR A 20 -40.83 23.89 58.28
CA THR A 20 -40.00 24.63 57.32
C THR A 20 -40.75 24.84 56.02
N GLY A 21 -40.32 25.80 55.22
CA GLY A 21 -40.86 26.06 53.90
C GLY A 21 -39.92 26.96 53.10
N VAL A 22 -40.11 26.95 51.78
CA VAL A 22 -39.39 27.82 50.85
C VAL A 22 -40.38 28.51 49.93
N ALA A 23 -40.09 29.73 49.52
CA ALA A 23 -40.90 30.48 48.58
C ALA A 23 -40.01 31.12 47.51
N ALA A 24 -40.35 30.91 46.25
CA ALA A 24 -39.67 31.50 45.10
C ALA A 24 -40.58 32.52 44.41
N PRO A 25 -40.01 33.57 43.79
CA PRO A 25 -40.77 34.45 42.92
C PRO A 25 -41.18 33.70 41.64
N GLU A 26 -42.38 33.97 41.11
CA GLU A 26 -42.76 33.45 39.78
C GLU A 26 -42.00 34.15 38.64
N THR A 27 -41.57 35.39 38.85
CA THR A 27 -40.78 36.19 37.91
C THR A 27 -39.82 37.13 38.63
N GLY A 28 -38.62 37.32 38.07
CA GLY A 28 -37.60 38.23 38.61
C GLY A 28 -36.69 37.59 39.65
N ASN A 29 -35.58 38.27 39.95
CA ASN A 29 -34.65 37.83 40.98
C ASN A 29 -34.96 38.52 42.31
N ILE A 30 -34.87 37.77 43.40
CA ILE A 30 -35.03 38.29 44.76
C ILE A 30 -33.75 38.09 45.56
N GLU A 31 -33.53 38.95 46.55
CA GLU A 31 -32.59 38.65 47.62
C GLU A 31 -33.28 37.73 48.63
N GLY A 32 -32.81 36.50 48.77
CA GLY A 32 -33.39 35.52 49.69
C GLY A 32 -33.26 35.96 51.14
N HIS A 33 -34.36 35.88 51.88
CA HIS A 33 -34.45 36.28 53.30
C HIS A 33 -34.96 35.14 54.15
N VAL A 34 -34.57 35.16 55.43
CA VAL A 34 -35.07 34.22 56.44
C VAL A 34 -36.37 34.74 57.04
N TYR A 35 -37.32 33.83 57.18
CA TYR A 35 -38.58 34.04 57.87
C TYR A 35 -38.67 33.05 59.04
N CYS A 36 -39.19 33.54 60.15
CA CYS A 36 -39.63 32.72 61.26
C CYS A 36 -41.04 33.18 61.63
N LEU A 37 -42.02 32.78 60.80
CA LEU A 37 -43.38 33.35 60.70
C LEU A 37 -43.41 34.81 60.19
N LEU A 38 -42.49 35.67 60.67
CA LEU A 38 -42.28 37.05 60.22
C LEU A 38 -40.90 37.20 59.56
N PRO A 39 -40.70 38.18 58.66
CA PRO A 39 -39.41 38.43 58.02
C PRO A 39 -38.34 38.83 59.03
N LEU A 40 -37.13 38.31 58.86
CA LEU A 40 -35.94 38.69 59.62
C LEU A 40 -34.98 39.50 58.72
N PRO A 41 -34.19 40.43 59.28
CA PRO A 41 -33.14 41.16 58.55
C PRO A 41 -31.90 40.27 58.31
N VAL A 42 -32.11 39.00 57.95
CA VAL A 42 -31.07 38.01 57.63
C VAL A 42 -31.21 37.64 56.17
N THR A 43 -30.18 37.93 55.40
CA THR A 43 -30.08 37.54 53.99
C THR A 43 -29.42 36.17 53.88
N THR A 44 -29.84 35.39 52.90
CA THR A 44 -29.37 34.00 52.70
C THR A 44 -28.47 33.84 51.48
N ALA A 45 -28.44 34.85 50.60
CA ALA A 45 -27.88 34.78 49.25
C ALA A 45 -28.47 33.64 48.36
N LEU A 46 -29.55 33.00 48.81
CA LEU A 46 -30.31 32.04 48.00
C LEU A 46 -31.31 32.80 47.12
N PRO A 47 -31.71 32.25 45.96
CA PRO A 47 -32.73 32.87 45.10
C PRO A 47 -34.17 32.67 45.61
N VAL A 48 -34.34 32.25 46.87
CA VAL A 48 -35.62 31.94 47.48
C VAL A 48 -35.68 32.48 48.91
N HIS A 49 -36.89 32.79 49.38
CA HIS A 49 -37.11 33.01 50.81
C HIS A 49 -37.19 31.67 51.54
N VAL A 50 -36.64 31.63 52.74
CA VAL A 50 -36.59 30.44 53.59
C VAL A 50 -37.39 30.71 54.86
N ASN A 51 -38.42 29.92 55.13
CA ASN A 51 -39.19 29.99 56.36
C ASN A 51 -38.93 28.77 57.24
N GLY A 52 -38.86 28.96 58.55
CA GLY A 52 -38.75 27.86 59.50
C GLY A 52 -39.04 28.27 60.92
N HIS A 53 -39.39 27.30 61.77
CA HIS A 53 -39.48 27.48 63.22
C HIS A 53 -38.07 27.59 63.85
N PHE A 54 -37.29 28.56 63.40
CA PHE A 54 -35.93 28.78 63.88
C PHE A 54 -35.94 29.36 65.29
N ILE A 55 -34.91 29.03 66.06
CA ILE A 55 -34.63 29.69 67.33
C ILE A 55 -33.84 30.95 67.04
N LEU A 56 -34.35 32.08 67.50
CA LEU A 56 -33.78 33.40 67.30
C LEU A 56 -32.96 33.82 68.51
N ASP A 57 -32.07 34.77 68.28
CA ASP A 57 -31.38 35.48 69.35
C ASP A 57 -32.37 36.36 70.16
N PRO A 58 -31.98 36.89 71.34
CA PRO A 58 -32.85 37.75 72.15
C PRO A 58 -33.32 39.01 71.41
N SER A 59 -32.50 39.57 70.50
CA SER A 59 -32.89 40.74 69.69
C SER A 59 -33.92 40.40 68.61
N ARG A 60 -34.12 39.11 68.33
CA ARG A 60 -34.97 38.56 67.27
C ARG A 60 -34.63 39.11 65.88
N ARG A 61 -33.39 39.53 65.68
CA ARG A 61 -32.87 40.03 64.40
C ARG A 61 -31.99 39.01 63.70
N SER A 62 -31.53 37.99 64.43
CA SER A 62 -30.63 36.95 63.93
C SER A 62 -31.07 35.57 64.42
N LEU A 63 -30.55 34.53 63.76
CA LEU A 63 -30.66 33.17 64.28
C LEU A 63 -29.80 33.02 65.54
N TRP A 64 -30.27 32.17 66.45
CA TRP A 64 -29.50 31.80 67.63
C TRP A 64 -28.18 31.13 67.21
N LYS A 65 -27.10 31.63 67.81
CA LYS A 65 -25.74 31.11 67.68
C LYS A 65 -25.11 31.08 69.07
N ALA A 66 -24.50 29.98 69.46
CA ALA A 66 -23.90 29.86 70.78
C ALA A 66 -22.48 30.44 70.81
N ASP A 67 -22.12 31.06 71.94
CA ASP A 67 -20.76 31.49 72.21
C ASP A 67 -19.95 30.31 72.80
N GLY A 68 -19.59 29.34 71.95
CA GLY A 68 -18.72 28.23 72.32
C GLY A 68 -19.35 26.84 72.20
N ALA A 69 -19.52 26.14 73.33
CA ALA A 69 -19.85 24.71 73.37
C ALA A 69 -21.12 24.33 72.59
N VAL A 70 -21.24 23.04 72.28
CA VAL A 70 -22.36 22.45 71.54
C VAL A 70 -23.70 22.79 72.20
N ASP A 71 -24.54 23.56 71.50
CA ASP A 71 -25.84 24.04 71.97
C ASP A 71 -27.01 23.41 71.20
N VAL A 72 -28.05 23.00 71.93
CA VAL A 72 -29.21 22.30 71.35
C VAL A 72 -30.06 23.21 70.47
N LYS A 73 -30.09 24.53 70.73
CA LYS A 73 -30.85 25.47 69.92
C LYS A 73 -30.16 25.75 68.58
N GLU A 74 -28.84 25.83 68.59
CA GLU A 74 -28.05 25.88 67.36
C GLU A 74 -28.16 24.58 66.56
N GLN A 75 -28.07 23.41 67.22
CA GLN A 75 -28.32 22.11 66.59
C GLN A 75 -29.70 22.04 65.92
N TRP A 76 -30.74 22.59 66.55
CA TRP A 76 -32.08 22.63 65.97
C TRP A 76 -32.13 23.43 64.67
N ASN A 77 -31.59 24.65 64.68
CA ASN A 77 -31.50 25.48 63.46
C ASN A 77 -30.72 24.75 62.36
N GLN A 78 -29.64 24.07 62.73
CA GLN A 78 -28.84 23.27 61.81
C GLN A 78 -29.64 22.09 61.22
N VAL A 79 -30.40 21.36 62.05
CA VAL A 79 -31.25 20.26 61.58
C VAL A 79 -32.33 20.76 60.61
N LEU A 80 -32.99 21.88 60.90
CA LEU A 80 -33.97 22.45 59.98
C LEU A 80 -33.35 22.78 58.61
N ALA A 81 -32.19 23.45 58.61
CA ALA A 81 -31.48 23.84 57.39
C ALA A 81 -30.86 22.69 56.60
N THR A 82 -30.42 21.63 57.28
CA THR A 82 -29.65 20.54 56.63
C THR A 82 -30.45 19.26 56.40
N GLN A 83 -31.59 19.07 57.07
CA GLN A 83 -32.38 17.83 56.97
C GLN A 83 -33.78 18.05 56.41
N LEU A 84 -34.41 19.22 56.66
CA LEU A 84 -35.79 19.46 56.21
C LEU A 84 -35.85 20.43 55.01
N LEU A 85 -35.13 21.54 55.09
CA LEU A 85 -35.14 22.55 54.03
C LEU A 85 -34.65 22.04 52.66
N PRO A 86 -33.66 21.13 52.55
CA PRO A 86 -33.29 20.58 51.25
C PRO A 86 -34.48 19.88 50.56
N ASP A 87 -35.30 19.13 51.30
CA ASP A 87 -36.45 18.42 50.75
C ASP A 87 -37.59 19.38 50.37
N CYS A 88 -37.80 20.44 51.16
CA CYS A 88 -38.70 21.53 50.80
C CYS A 88 -38.24 22.20 49.49
N TYR A 89 -36.93 22.41 49.33
CA TYR A 89 -36.35 22.99 48.11
C TYR A 89 -36.56 22.07 46.91
N GLY A 90 -36.32 20.77 47.05
CA GLY A 90 -36.60 19.78 46.01
C GLY A 90 -38.06 19.80 45.58
N SER A 91 -38.99 19.90 46.52
CA SER A 91 -40.43 19.99 46.25
C SER A 91 -40.80 21.28 45.48
N LEU A 92 -40.15 22.40 45.81
CA LEU A 92 -40.31 23.66 45.09
C LEU A 92 -39.83 23.53 43.65
N LEU A 93 -38.63 22.98 43.44
CA LEU A 93 -38.06 22.78 42.10
C LEU A 93 -38.92 21.83 41.27
N GLU A 94 -39.42 20.75 41.87
CA GLU A 94 -40.31 19.81 41.17
C GLU A 94 -41.61 20.50 40.70
N THR A 95 -42.18 21.37 41.55
CA THR A 95 -43.36 22.16 41.21
C THR A 95 -43.06 23.20 40.13
N ALA A 96 -41.89 23.83 40.17
CA ALA A 96 -41.46 24.85 39.22
C ALA A 96 -41.34 24.31 37.78
N LYS A 97 -41.13 23.00 37.58
CA LYS A 97 -41.10 22.38 36.25
C LYS A 97 -42.38 22.61 35.45
N ALA A 98 -43.54 22.61 36.12
CA ALA A 98 -44.84 22.86 35.49
C ALA A 98 -45.02 24.33 35.06
N VAL A 99 -44.34 25.27 35.73
CA VAL A 99 -44.37 26.71 35.45
C VAL A 99 -43.48 27.05 34.24
N TYR A 100 -42.36 26.33 34.07
CA TYR A 100 -41.38 26.56 33.01
C TYR A 100 -41.21 25.34 32.07
N PRO A 101 -42.26 24.93 31.32
CA PRO A 101 -42.22 23.69 30.53
C PRO A 101 -41.38 23.78 29.25
N ASN A 102 -41.00 24.99 28.81
CA ASN A 102 -40.38 25.23 27.51
C ASN A 102 -38.93 25.74 27.64
N VAL A 103 -38.08 25.38 26.68
CA VAL A 103 -36.65 25.76 26.60
C VAL A 103 -36.43 27.27 26.75
N GLN A 104 -37.27 28.09 26.12
CA GLN A 104 -37.17 29.55 26.17
C GLN A 104 -37.26 30.12 27.59
N ARG A 105 -37.94 29.43 28.51
CA ARG A 105 -38.12 29.87 29.90
C ARG A 105 -37.24 29.09 30.89
N VAL A 106 -36.42 28.15 30.41
CA VAL A 106 -35.61 27.30 31.29
C VAL A 106 -34.58 28.09 32.10
N HIS A 107 -34.15 29.25 31.60
CA HIS A 107 -33.27 30.16 32.34
C HIS A 107 -33.91 30.69 33.63
N HIS A 108 -35.23 30.90 33.65
CA HIS A 108 -35.96 31.26 34.88
C HIS A 108 -36.02 30.09 35.87
N PHE A 109 -36.08 28.85 35.37
CA PHE A 109 -35.95 27.69 36.25
C PHE A 109 -34.55 27.63 36.87
N TYR A 110 -33.50 27.83 36.06
CA TYR A 110 -32.13 27.82 36.55
C TYR A 110 -31.84 28.93 37.56
N SER A 111 -32.48 30.10 37.46
CA SER A 111 -32.37 31.15 38.50
C SER A 111 -32.98 30.75 39.85
N LEU A 112 -33.75 29.66 39.92
CA LEU A 112 -34.24 29.10 41.19
C LEU A 112 -33.27 28.11 41.83
N LEU A 113 -32.19 27.69 41.14
CA LEU A 113 -31.19 26.81 41.74
C LEU A 113 -30.23 27.62 42.62
N PRO A 114 -29.81 27.09 43.77
CA PRO A 114 -28.92 27.82 44.65
C PRO A 114 -27.50 27.85 44.06
N GLU A 115 -26.80 28.98 44.21
CA GLU A 115 -25.37 29.06 43.92
C GLU A 115 -24.57 28.58 45.14
N TYR A 116 -23.65 27.64 44.93
CA TYR A 116 -22.74 27.18 45.97
C TYR A 116 -21.30 27.54 45.63
N HIS A 117 -20.48 27.86 46.63
CA HIS A 117 -19.03 28.05 46.50
C HIS A 117 -18.32 27.41 47.69
N ALA A 118 -17.16 26.80 47.49
CA ALA A 118 -16.45 26.06 48.54
C ALA A 118 -16.03 26.92 49.75
N SER A 119 -15.83 28.23 49.53
CA SER A 119 -15.56 29.20 50.62
C SER A 119 -16.81 29.55 51.44
N ASN A 120 -18.02 29.29 50.94
CA ASN A 120 -19.27 29.59 51.63
C ASN A 120 -19.61 28.50 52.66
N GLN A 121 -19.04 28.65 53.86
CA GLN A 121 -19.26 27.75 55.00
C GLN A 121 -20.45 28.16 55.88
N THR A 122 -21.31 29.04 55.38
CA THR A 122 -22.52 29.47 56.12
C THR A 122 -23.56 28.35 56.16
N LEU A 123 -24.52 28.47 57.08
CA LEU A 123 -25.69 27.57 57.17
C LEU A 123 -26.43 27.44 55.82
N TRP A 124 -26.56 28.56 55.09
CA TRP A 124 -27.23 28.61 53.80
C TRP A 124 -26.38 28.05 52.67
N GLY A 125 -25.06 28.24 52.72
CA GLY A 125 -24.11 27.54 51.83
C GLY A 125 -24.18 26.02 52.00
N GLN A 126 -24.32 25.53 53.24
CA GLN A 126 -24.54 24.10 53.51
C GLN A 126 -25.88 23.61 52.93
N LEU A 127 -26.96 24.38 53.07
CA LEU A 127 -28.24 24.07 52.42
C LEU A 127 -28.08 24.00 50.89
N ALA A 128 -27.44 24.99 50.26
CA ALA A 128 -27.18 25.00 48.81
C ALA A 128 -26.45 23.74 48.33
N LYS A 129 -25.36 23.37 49.03
CA LYS A 129 -24.63 22.12 48.77
C LYS A 129 -25.53 20.89 48.90
N LEU A 130 -26.34 20.82 49.96
CA LEU A 130 -27.22 19.68 50.22
C LEU A 130 -28.34 19.54 49.19
N VAL A 131 -28.82 20.63 48.60
CA VAL A 131 -29.79 20.58 47.50
C VAL A 131 -29.22 19.77 46.31
N PHE A 132 -27.98 20.04 45.89
CA PHE A 132 -27.35 19.28 44.80
C PHE A 132 -27.00 17.84 45.19
N GLN A 133 -26.53 17.62 46.42
CA GLN A 133 -26.25 16.27 46.92
C GLN A 133 -27.53 15.42 47.00
N ASN A 134 -28.64 15.99 47.47
CA ASN A 134 -29.94 15.32 47.50
C ASN A 134 -30.49 15.11 46.09
N ALA A 135 -30.36 16.09 45.19
CA ALA A 135 -30.76 15.93 43.79
C ALA A 135 -30.04 14.75 43.11
N PHE A 136 -28.74 14.60 43.36
CA PHE A 136 -27.93 13.48 42.88
C PHE A 136 -28.31 12.15 43.54
N ARG A 137 -28.35 12.12 44.88
CA ARG A 137 -28.58 10.90 45.68
C ARG A 137 -29.99 10.34 45.49
N PHE A 138 -31.00 11.21 45.50
CA PHE A 138 -32.41 10.83 45.39
C PHE A 138 -32.94 10.92 43.96
N ARG A 139 -32.06 11.12 42.96
CA ARG A 139 -32.40 11.09 41.53
C ARG A 139 -33.55 12.04 41.19
N TRP A 140 -33.46 13.29 41.65
CA TRP A 140 -34.48 14.30 41.32
C TRP A 140 -34.44 14.60 39.83
N ALA A 141 -35.56 14.37 39.15
CA ALA A 141 -35.70 14.63 37.72
C ALA A 141 -35.95 16.11 37.45
N ILE A 142 -34.98 16.96 37.80
CA ILE A 142 -35.07 18.42 37.76
C ILE A 142 -34.06 19.07 36.81
N PHE A 143 -33.31 18.27 36.05
CA PHE A 143 -32.31 18.79 35.11
C PHE A 143 -32.86 18.74 33.69
N PRO A 144 -32.99 19.89 33.02
CA PRO A 144 -33.64 19.97 31.74
C PRO A 144 -32.68 19.60 30.61
N VAL A 145 -33.12 18.69 29.75
CA VAL A 145 -32.41 18.20 28.56
C VAL A 145 -33.23 18.56 27.33
N HIS A 146 -32.57 19.11 26.31
CA HIS A 146 -33.23 19.44 25.05
C HIS A 146 -33.20 18.26 24.08
N SER A 147 -34.37 17.82 23.64
CA SER A 147 -34.53 16.83 22.58
C SER A 147 -34.81 17.54 21.25
N VAL A 148 -33.84 17.55 20.34
CA VAL A 148 -34.03 18.12 18.99
C VAL A 148 -35.13 17.39 18.22
N ILE A 149 -35.31 16.09 18.47
CA ILE A 149 -36.31 15.25 17.81
C ILE A 149 -37.71 15.56 18.33
N GLU A 150 -37.88 15.59 19.66
CA GLU A 150 -39.20 15.75 20.28
C GLU A 150 -39.62 17.23 20.36
N LYS A 151 -38.69 18.17 20.10
CA LYS A 151 -38.89 19.62 20.22
C LYS A 151 -39.43 20.04 21.59
N GLN A 152 -39.21 19.21 22.61
CA GLN A 152 -39.71 19.38 23.97
C GLN A 152 -38.56 19.26 24.98
N LEU A 153 -38.81 19.80 26.17
CA LEU A 153 -37.91 19.69 27.31
C LEU A 153 -38.16 18.37 28.03
N LYS A 154 -37.11 17.58 28.25
CA LYS A 154 -37.18 16.39 29.09
C LYS A 154 -36.48 16.68 30.41
N TRP A 155 -37.16 16.47 31.52
CA TRP A 155 -36.57 16.62 32.83
C TRP A 155 -36.01 15.28 33.30
N LEU A 156 -34.71 15.23 33.57
CA LEU A 156 -33.99 14.01 33.91
C LEU A 156 -33.20 14.17 35.21
N PRO A 157 -32.94 13.09 35.94
CA PRO A 157 -32.00 13.08 37.06
C PRO A 157 -30.55 13.16 36.57
N LEU A 158 -29.61 13.53 37.45
CA LEU A 158 -28.19 13.49 37.12
C LEU A 158 -27.71 12.04 36.89
N ALA A 159 -26.80 11.86 35.94
CA ALA A 159 -26.07 10.61 35.77
C ALA A 159 -25.24 10.31 37.02
N GLN A 160 -25.22 9.03 37.43
CA GLN A 160 -24.50 8.60 38.64
C GLN A 160 -23.13 7.98 38.33
N SER A 161 -22.84 7.70 37.06
CA SER A 161 -21.54 7.21 36.60
C SER A 161 -21.36 7.49 35.11
N SER A 162 -20.12 7.40 34.63
CA SER A 162 -19.81 7.45 33.20
C SER A 162 -20.34 6.22 32.44
N GLY A 163 -20.76 5.17 33.15
CA GLY A 163 -21.39 3.98 32.55
C GLY A 163 -22.89 4.13 32.30
N ASP A 164 -23.52 5.27 32.65
CA ASP A 164 -24.96 5.46 32.47
C ASP A 164 -25.33 5.56 31.00
N ALA A 165 -25.72 4.41 30.45
CA ALA A 165 -26.03 4.23 29.04
C ALA A 165 -27.54 4.14 28.77
N SER A 166 -28.36 4.54 29.76
CA SER A 166 -29.82 4.39 29.74
C SER A 166 -30.53 5.42 28.84
N GLY A 167 -29.88 6.55 28.55
CA GLY A 167 -30.53 7.72 27.94
C GLY A 167 -31.57 8.40 28.84
N CYS A 168 -31.56 8.08 30.14
CA CYS A 168 -32.52 8.56 31.13
C CYS A 168 -31.86 9.34 32.28
N ALA A 169 -30.62 9.79 32.09
CA ALA A 169 -29.91 10.63 33.06
C ALA A 169 -29.15 11.75 32.35
N ALA A 170 -29.16 12.94 32.92
CA ALA A 170 -28.63 14.16 32.32
C ALA A 170 -27.12 14.30 32.57
N PHE A 171 -26.43 14.85 31.56
CA PHE A 171 -25.01 15.19 31.62
C PHE A 171 -24.77 16.67 31.27
N LEU A 172 -23.80 17.27 31.95
CA LEU A 172 -23.24 18.59 31.65
C LEU A 172 -22.43 18.56 30.35
N THR A 173 -22.53 19.64 29.58
CA THR A 173 -21.83 19.83 28.29
C THR A 173 -20.33 20.09 28.46
N PRO A 174 -19.42 19.20 28.03
CA PRO A 174 -17.97 19.43 28.14
C PRO A 174 -17.53 20.78 27.54
N HIS A 175 -16.48 21.39 28.10
CA HIS A 175 -16.00 22.71 27.65
C HIS A 175 -15.52 22.72 26.19
N ASN A 176 -14.99 21.61 25.72
CA ASN A 176 -14.47 21.40 24.36
C ASN A 176 -15.53 20.86 23.38
N LEU A 177 -16.74 20.55 23.83
CA LEU A 177 -17.78 19.98 22.97
C LEU A 177 -18.45 21.07 22.12
N THR A 178 -18.17 21.06 20.82
CA THR A 178 -18.71 22.06 19.89
C THR A 178 -20.24 21.99 19.74
N ALA A 179 -20.87 23.11 19.37
CA ALA A 179 -22.32 23.16 19.10
C ALA A 179 -22.76 22.16 18.00
N TYR A 180 -21.88 21.91 17.02
CA TYR A 180 -22.12 20.90 15.99
C TYR A 180 -22.23 19.48 16.59
N LEU A 181 -21.27 19.10 17.45
CA LEU A 181 -21.29 17.79 18.11
C LEU A 181 -22.43 17.64 19.11
N GLN A 182 -22.79 18.71 19.83
CA GLN A 182 -24.00 18.72 20.67
C GLN A 182 -25.26 18.41 19.86
N ASN A 183 -25.39 18.96 18.65
CA ASN A 183 -26.50 18.66 17.75
C ASN A 183 -26.46 17.19 17.26
N VAL A 184 -25.28 16.67 16.91
CA VAL A 184 -25.12 15.24 16.54
C VAL A 184 -25.54 14.33 17.70
N LEU A 185 -25.07 14.59 18.91
CA LEU A 185 -25.41 13.84 20.11
C LEU A 185 -26.90 13.95 20.47
N SER A 186 -27.51 15.12 20.30
CA SER A 186 -28.96 15.29 20.51
C SER A 186 -29.80 14.51 19.50
N LYS A 187 -29.37 14.41 18.22
CA LYS A 187 -30.01 13.52 17.23
C LYS A 187 -29.89 12.04 17.61
N LEU A 188 -28.84 11.65 18.32
CA LEU A 188 -28.69 10.31 18.90
C LEU A 188 -29.43 10.12 20.23
N ARG A 189 -30.18 11.15 20.68
CA ARG A 189 -30.89 11.20 21.97
C ARG A 189 -29.96 11.11 23.18
N PHE A 190 -28.69 11.50 23.03
CA PHE A 190 -27.79 11.62 24.16
C PHE A 190 -28.27 12.79 25.07
N PRO A 191 -28.49 12.55 26.37
CA PRO A 191 -29.13 13.51 27.27
C PRO A 191 -28.18 14.60 27.80
N ILE A 192 -27.79 15.55 26.94
CA ILE A 192 -27.06 16.77 27.34
C ILE A 192 -28.01 17.82 27.92
N MET A 193 -27.65 18.35 29.08
CA MET A 193 -28.36 19.44 29.76
C MET A 193 -28.36 20.71 28.90
N VAL A 194 -29.46 21.46 28.96
CA VAL A 194 -29.50 22.80 28.35
C VAL A 194 -28.44 23.66 29.04
N PRO A 195 -27.56 24.36 28.30
CA PRO A 195 -26.54 25.22 28.91
C PRO A 195 -27.15 26.20 29.90
N ASP A 196 -26.50 26.37 31.05
CA ASP A 196 -26.93 27.27 32.09
C ASP A 196 -26.24 28.64 31.97
N HIS A 197 -26.82 29.65 32.63
CA HIS A 197 -26.27 31.00 32.74
C HIS A 197 -25.96 31.41 34.19
N VAL A 198 -26.13 30.50 35.16
CA VAL A 198 -26.23 30.82 36.61
C VAL A 198 -25.19 30.04 37.45
N GLY A 199 -24.13 29.51 36.82
CA GLY A 199 -23.05 28.85 37.53
C GLY A 199 -23.41 27.48 38.14
N LEU A 200 -24.38 26.77 37.53
CA LEU A 200 -24.79 25.41 37.88
C LEU A 200 -23.62 24.44 37.79
N ARG A 201 -22.78 24.57 36.75
CA ARG A 201 -21.56 23.76 36.61
C ARG A 201 -20.68 23.87 37.86
N GLN A 202 -20.27 25.09 38.22
CA GLN A 202 -19.36 25.28 39.35
C GLN A 202 -20.02 24.82 40.66
N SER A 203 -21.32 25.08 40.82
CA SER A 203 -22.07 24.63 41.99
C SER A 203 -22.10 23.10 42.11
N LEU A 204 -22.32 22.36 41.02
CA LEU A 204 -22.26 20.89 41.01
C LEU A 204 -20.84 20.38 41.29
N GLU A 205 -19.82 20.97 40.66
CA GLU A 205 -18.41 20.61 40.86
C GLU A 205 -17.96 20.82 42.32
N TRP A 206 -18.36 21.92 42.94
CA TRP A 206 -18.02 22.21 44.34
C TRP A 206 -18.88 21.44 45.35
N SER A 207 -20.04 20.90 44.94
CA SER A 207 -20.96 20.19 45.84
C SER A 207 -20.46 18.82 46.33
N GLN A 208 -19.27 18.37 45.89
CA GLN A 208 -18.66 17.10 46.30
C GLN A 208 -19.59 15.90 46.06
N LEU A 209 -20.13 15.81 44.84
CA LEU A 209 -20.92 14.66 44.42
C LEU A 209 -20.02 13.43 44.28
N GLU A 210 -20.59 12.23 44.41
CA GLU A 210 -19.85 10.97 44.18
C GLU A 210 -19.36 10.85 42.72
N PHE A 211 -20.06 11.51 41.80
CA PHE A 211 -19.71 11.61 40.39
C PHE A 211 -20.20 12.94 39.82
N THR A 212 -19.34 13.66 39.11
CA THR A 212 -19.74 14.86 38.36
C THR A 212 -20.18 14.43 36.96
N PRO A 213 -21.47 14.61 36.59
CA PRO A 213 -22.03 14.04 35.38
C PRO A 213 -21.67 14.88 34.15
N VAL A 214 -20.42 14.84 33.70
CA VAL A 214 -19.97 15.48 32.46
C VAL A 214 -20.07 14.49 31.31
N ALA A 215 -20.54 14.92 30.13
CA ALA A 215 -20.61 14.06 28.94
C ALA A 215 -19.21 13.86 28.31
N ASP A 216 -18.27 13.32 29.08
CA ASP A 216 -16.92 13.02 28.63
C ASP A 216 -16.90 11.89 27.57
N ALA A 217 -15.74 11.68 26.95
CA ALA A 217 -15.61 10.69 25.89
C ALA A 217 -15.95 9.26 26.35
N VAL A 218 -15.66 8.91 27.61
CA VAL A 218 -16.02 7.60 28.18
C VAL A 218 -17.53 7.44 28.31
N SER A 219 -18.23 8.48 28.78
CA SER A 219 -19.68 8.50 28.91
C SER A 219 -20.40 8.44 27.57
N ILE A 220 -19.87 9.18 26.57
CA ILE A 220 -20.39 9.13 25.20
C ILE A 220 -20.18 7.73 24.62
N CYS A 221 -19.00 7.13 24.76
CA CYS A 221 -18.75 5.76 24.31
C CYS A 221 -19.69 4.76 25.01
N ALA A 222 -19.89 4.90 26.33
CA ALA A 222 -20.79 4.07 27.11
C ALA A 222 -22.25 4.16 26.63
N PHE A 223 -22.73 5.36 26.30
CA PHE A 223 -24.05 5.56 25.73
C PHE A 223 -24.20 4.92 24.35
N LEU A 224 -23.22 5.12 23.46
CA LEU A 224 -23.25 4.60 22.09
C LEU A 224 -23.23 3.07 22.02
N ARG A 225 -22.55 2.40 22.97
CA ARG A 225 -22.59 0.94 23.16
C ARG A 225 -23.77 0.46 24.03
N GLY A 226 -24.55 1.39 24.56
CA GLY A 226 -25.64 1.17 25.51
C GLY A 226 -26.96 0.68 24.93
N PRO A 227 -27.95 0.34 25.76
CA PRO A 227 -29.29 -0.02 25.30
C PRO A 227 -29.99 1.11 24.53
N ALA A 228 -29.71 2.39 24.84
CA ALA A 228 -30.30 3.53 24.14
C ALA A 228 -29.97 3.57 22.64
N CYS A 229 -28.78 3.10 22.25
CA CYS A 229 -28.36 3.00 20.85
C CYS A 229 -28.52 1.59 20.25
N LYS A 230 -29.26 0.70 20.90
CA LYS A 230 -29.43 -0.69 20.42
C LYS A 230 -30.01 -0.75 19.01
N GLN A 231 -31.06 0.01 18.72
CA GLN A 231 -31.67 0.03 17.38
C GLN A 231 -30.69 0.45 16.28
N LEU A 232 -29.81 1.41 16.57
CA LEU A 232 -28.76 1.82 15.66
C LEU A 232 -27.78 0.66 15.42
N ARG A 233 -27.28 0.03 16.48
CA ARG A 233 -26.33 -1.09 16.39
C ARG A 233 -26.92 -2.30 15.65
N ASP A 234 -28.16 -2.66 15.96
CA ASP A 234 -28.87 -3.77 15.30
C ASP A 234 -29.06 -3.53 13.78
N SER A 235 -28.97 -2.28 13.31
CA SER A 235 -29.03 -1.94 11.88
C SER A 235 -27.68 -2.00 11.15
N LEU A 236 -26.56 -2.12 11.89
CA LEU A 236 -25.22 -2.15 11.31
C LEU A 236 -24.83 -3.55 10.84
N PRO A 237 -24.02 -3.66 9.79
CA PRO A 237 -23.41 -2.57 9.02
C PRO A 237 -24.34 -1.96 7.95
N SER A 238 -24.41 -0.62 7.89
CA SER A 238 -25.31 0.12 6.98
C SER A 238 -24.66 1.37 6.39
N ASP A 239 -25.23 1.92 5.31
CA ASP A 239 -24.82 3.25 4.81
C ASP A 239 -25.13 4.33 5.85
N VAL A 240 -24.20 5.25 6.08
CA VAL A 240 -24.34 6.34 7.07
C VAL A 240 -25.61 7.17 6.86
N ARG A 241 -26.06 7.35 5.61
CA ARG A 241 -27.27 8.13 5.29
C ARG A 241 -28.55 7.50 5.85
N ALA A 242 -28.56 6.19 6.03
CA ALA A 242 -29.69 5.47 6.64
C ALA A 242 -29.67 5.51 8.17
N THR A 243 -28.58 5.97 8.78
CA THR A 243 -28.41 6.04 10.24
C THR A 243 -28.81 7.40 10.81
N SER A 244 -28.93 7.49 12.13
CA SER A 244 -29.16 8.75 12.85
C SER A 244 -28.03 9.79 12.64
N PHE A 245 -26.85 9.38 12.18
CA PHE A 245 -25.75 10.30 11.85
C PHE A 245 -26.01 11.07 10.54
N GLN A 246 -26.69 10.46 9.56
CA GLN A 246 -27.04 11.02 8.24
C GLN A 246 -25.87 11.37 7.30
N THR A 247 -24.74 11.87 7.83
CA THR A 247 -23.58 12.27 7.03
C THR A 247 -22.27 11.67 7.56
N PRO A 248 -21.30 11.34 6.69
CA PRO A 248 -19.97 10.90 7.11
C PRO A 248 -19.28 11.91 8.01
N ASP A 249 -19.50 13.22 7.78
CA ASP A 249 -18.90 14.29 8.60
C ASP A 249 -19.33 14.23 10.06
N ALA A 250 -20.60 13.86 10.34
CA ALA A 250 -21.07 13.71 11.72
C ALA A 250 -20.32 12.59 12.46
N VAL A 251 -20.08 11.46 11.76
CA VAL A 251 -19.32 10.31 12.30
C VAL A 251 -17.86 10.69 12.49
N VAL A 252 -17.24 11.30 11.49
CA VAL A 252 -15.81 11.70 11.51
C VAL A 252 -15.56 12.71 12.63
N SER A 253 -16.38 13.76 12.75
CA SER A 253 -16.19 14.78 13.78
C SER A 253 -16.39 14.22 15.19
N LEU A 254 -17.37 13.32 15.38
CA LEU A 254 -17.57 12.71 16.69
C LEU A 254 -16.45 11.74 17.03
N LEU A 255 -16.00 10.91 16.08
CA LEU A 255 -14.87 10.01 16.28
C LEU A 255 -13.58 10.78 16.57
N ALA A 256 -13.31 11.86 15.84
CA ALA A 256 -12.13 12.72 16.07
C ALA A 256 -12.14 13.31 17.49
N TYR A 257 -13.28 13.85 17.94
CA TYR A 257 -13.46 14.33 19.30
C TYR A 257 -13.20 13.25 20.35
N LEU A 258 -13.76 12.05 20.15
CA LEU A 258 -13.55 10.94 21.09
C LEU A 258 -12.09 10.47 21.13
N LEU A 259 -11.41 10.43 19.99
CA LEU A 259 -10.01 10.02 19.92
C LEU A 259 -9.07 11.02 20.60
N ASP A 260 -9.31 12.32 20.41
CA ASP A 260 -8.55 13.40 21.06
C ASP A 260 -8.64 13.31 22.60
N GLU A 261 -9.85 13.08 23.12
CA GLU A 261 -10.11 12.96 24.55
C GLU A 261 -9.65 11.62 25.16
N LEU A 262 -9.82 10.50 24.45
CA LEU A 262 -9.48 9.17 24.96
C LEU A 262 -7.97 8.92 24.95
N GLN A 263 -7.24 9.51 24.00
CA GLN A 263 -5.80 9.31 23.81
C GLN A 263 -5.43 7.81 23.77
N GLU A 264 -4.78 7.27 24.82
CA GLU A 264 -4.35 5.87 24.88
C GLU A 264 -5.48 4.89 25.26
N GLN A 265 -6.62 5.42 25.72
CA GLN A 265 -7.75 4.64 26.22
C GLN A 265 -8.74 4.22 25.11
N VAL A 266 -8.25 4.03 23.88
CA VAL A 266 -9.09 3.66 22.72
C VAL A 266 -9.88 2.36 22.91
N GLN A 267 -9.56 1.52 23.91
CA GLN A 267 -10.38 0.35 24.25
C GLN A 267 -11.85 0.70 24.58
N HIS A 268 -12.16 1.94 24.97
CA HIS A 268 -13.54 2.37 25.17
C HIS A 268 -14.36 2.41 23.88
N LEU A 269 -13.72 2.42 22.70
CA LEU A 269 -14.38 2.34 21.41
C LEU A 269 -14.93 0.96 21.08
N ILE A 270 -14.55 -0.11 21.80
CA ILE A 270 -15.08 -1.46 21.53
C ILE A 270 -16.61 -1.46 21.68
N GLY A 271 -17.32 -1.89 20.64
CA GLY A 271 -18.79 -1.87 20.54
C GLY A 271 -19.39 -0.50 20.19
N VAL A 272 -18.56 0.50 19.90
CA VAL A 272 -19.04 1.83 19.48
C VAL A 272 -19.32 1.83 17.96
N PRO A 273 -20.52 2.25 17.53
CA PRO A 273 -20.95 2.31 16.12
C PRO A 273 -20.37 3.52 15.36
N LEU A 274 -19.04 3.66 15.36
CA LEU A 274 -18.33 4.77 14.69
C LEU A 274 -17.24 4.30 13.71
N ASN A 275 -17.16 2.99 13.44
CA ASN A 275 -16.15 2.44 12.55
C ASN A 275 -16.57 2.64 11.08
N LEU A 276 -16.05 3.69 10.46
CA LEU A 276 -16.49 4.18 9.16
C LEU A 276 -15.58 3.70 8.01
N GLY A 277 -16.13 2.87 7.13
CA GLY A 277 -15.46 2.43 5.91
C GLY A 277 -15.52 3.46 4.77
N ALA A 278 -14.57 3.39 3.84
CA ALA A 278 -14.39 4.36 2.75
C ALA A 278 -15.61 4.46 1.81
N GLY A 279 -16.39 3.38 1.68
CA GLY A 279 -17.68 3.41 0.99
C GLY A 279 -18.86 3.97 1.79
N ASN A 280 -18.63 4.81 2.83
CA ASN A 280 -19.65 5.34 3.73
C ASN A 280 -20.48 4.28 4.48
N ARG A 281 -19.90 3.09 4.69
CA ARG A 281 -20.53 2.01 5.44
C ARG A 281 -20.07 2.08 6.88
N LEU A 282 -21.03 2.25 7.79
CA LEU A 282 -20.81 2.33 9.22
C LEU A 282 -20.87 0.92 9.83
N SER A 283 -19.99 0.66 10.78
CA SER A 283 -19.92 -0.59 11.53
C SER A 283 -19.49 -0.33 12.98
N GLU A 284 -19.52 -1.38 13.81
CA GLU A 284 -19.01 -1.32 15.18
C GLU A 284 -17.52 -1.66 15.23
N PHE A 285 -16.79 -1.05 16.18
CA PHE A 285 -15.42 -1.43 16.48
C PHE A 285 -15.35 -2.73 17.30
N GLY A 286 -14.55 -3.72 16.87
CA GLY A 286 -14.13 -4.88 17.66
C GLY A 286 -15.20 -5.91 18.07
N HIS A 287 -16.50 -5.61 17.94
CA HIS A 287 -17.61 -6.45 18.39
C HIS A 287 -17.99 -7.53 17.34
N GLY A 288 -17.02 -8.33 16.90
CA GLY A 288 -17.19 -9.33 15.84
C GLY A 288 -17.11 -8.78 14.41
N SER A 289 -17.05 -7.44 14.25
CA SER A 289 -16.72 -6.79 12.99
C SER A 289 -15.28 -7.06 12.59
N THR A 290 -15.05 -7.24 11.29
CA THR A 290 -13.70 -7.26 10.71
C THR A 290 -13.05 -5.88 10.87
N PRO A 291 -11.83 -5.78 11.45
CA PRO A 291 -11.10 -4.52 11.54
C PRO A 291 -10.88 -3.91 10.15
N LEU A 292 -11.01 -2.59 10.03
CA LEU A 292 -10.77 -1.90 8.77
C LEU A 292 -9.27 -1.67 8.57
N PHE A 293 -8.83 -1.74 7.31
CA PHE A 293 -7.49 -1.38 6.88
C PHE A 293 -7.27 0.12 7.05
N LEU A 294 -6.33 0.46 7.93
CA LEU A 294 -5.89 1.82 8.17
C LEU A 294 -4.63 2.07 7.34
N THR A 295 -4.81 2.68 6.18
CA THR A 295 -3.72 2.93 5.24
C THR A 295 -4.00 4.17 4.40
N GLN A 296 -2.95 4.88 4.00
CA GLN A 296 -3.05 5.99 3.03
C GLN A 296 -3.53 5.52 1.66
N PHE A 297 -3.39 4.22 1.35
CA PHE A 297 -3.77 3.62 0.08
C PHE A 297 -5.24 3.14 0.05
N HIS A 298 -6.13 3.83 0.77
CA HIS A 298 -7.55 3.47 0.91
C HIS A 298 -8.33 3.45 -0.41
N ASP A 299 -7.83 4.14 -1.45
CA ASP A 299 -8.49 4.24 -2.76
C ASP A 299 -8.12 3.10 -3.73
N LEU A 300 -7.16 2.23 -3.38
CA LEU A 300 -6.71 1.11 -4.24
C LEU A 300 -7.85 0.22 -4.72
N PHE A 301 -8.90 0.07 -3.93
CA PHE A 301 -10.05 -0.76 -4.28
C PHE A 301 -11.37 0.02 -4.27
N SER A 302 -11.31 1.34 -4.44
CA SER A 302 -12.45 2.27 -4.40
C SER A 302 -13.59 1.93 -5.38
N HIS A 303 -13.27 1.26 -6.49
CA HIS A 303 -14.21 0.84 -7.53
C HIS A 303 -14.95 -0.48 -7.21
N SER A 304 -14.63 -1.15 -6.08
CA SER A 304 -15.11 -2.49 -5.76
C SER A 304 -15.80 -2.55 -4.38
N GLU A 305 -16.31 -3.72 -3.99
CA GLU A 305 -16.88 -3.93 -2.66
C GLU A 305 -15.82 -3.88 -1.56
N ALA A 306 -14.55 -4.18 -1.88
CA ALA A 306 -13.43 -4.09 -0.94
C ALA A 306 -13.21 -2.68 -0.38
N LYS A 307 -13.72 -1.61 -1.02
CA LYS A 307 -13.68 -0.23 -0.47
C LYS A 307 -14.27 -0.13 0.94
N HIS A 308 -15.18 -1.03 1.31
CA HIS A 308 -15.80 -1.06 2.62
C HIS A 308 -14.88 -1.63 3.72
N GLU A 309 -13.76 -2.25 3.34
CA GLU A 309 -12.75 -2.78 4.25
C GLU A 309 -11.67 -1.75 4.61
N PHE A 310 -11.65 -0.59 3.95
CA PHE A 310 -10.69 0.48 4.23
C PHE A 310 -11.32 1.57 5.08
N VAL A 311 -10.55 2.16 5.99
CA VAL A 311 -10.97 3.33 6.78
C VAL A 311 -11.24 4.53 5.86
N HIS A 312 -12.31 5.27 6.14
CA HIS A 312 -12.69 6.43 5.34
C HIS A 312 -11.63 7.55 5.36
N LYS A 313 -11.33 8.13 4.20
CA LYS A 313 -10.27 9.15 4.02
C LYS A 313 -10.30 10.32 4.99
N LYS A 314 -11.50 10.82 5.32
CA LYS A 314 -11.67 11.91 6.29
C LYS A 314 -11.28 11.50 7.70
N VAL A 315 -11.47 10.23 8.08
CA VAL A 315 -10.99 9.70 9.37
C VAL A 315 -9.46 9.70 9.35
N LEU A 316 -8.84 9.17 8.29
CA LEU A 316 -7.37 9.14 8.16
C LEU A 316 -6.75 10.54 8.30
N SER A 317 -7.38 11.57 7.73
CA SER A 317 -6.89 12.96 7.84
C SER A 317 -6.98 13.57 9.25
N GLN A 318 -7.78 12.98 10.15
CA GLN A 318 -8.04 13.50 11.50
C GLN A 318 -7.32 12.70 12.59
N VAL A 319 -6.76 11.52 12.26
CA VAL A 319 -6.11 10.63 13.22
C VAL A 319 -4.61 10.69 13.03
N ASP A 320 -3.90 11.18 14.03
CA ASP A 320 -2.44 11.28 14.02
C ASP A 320 -1.76 9.89 14.09
N PRO A 321 -0.48 9.75 13.66
CA PRO A 321 0.22 8.46 13.65
C PRO A 321 0.31 7.76 15.02
N LYS A 322 0.33 8.50 16.13
CA LYS A 322 0.37 7.90 17.48
C LYS A 322 -0.96 7.20 17.76
N THR A 323 -2.08 7.86 17.44
CA THR A 323 -3.42 7.30 17.59
C THR A 323 -3.67 6.12 16.65
N GLN A 324 -3.20 6.20 15.39
CA GLN A 324 -3.27 5.07 14.45
C GLN A 324 -2.59 3.82 15.02
N ASN A 325 -1.41 3.97 15.64
CA ASN A 325 -0.70 2.88 16.30
C ASN A 325 -1.50 2.27 17.47
N TYR A 326 -2.20 3.09 18.28
CA TYR A 326 -3.05 2.56 19.35
C TYR A 326 -4.23 1.76 18.80
N LEU A 327 -4.88 2.23 17.74
CA LEU A 327 -6.00 1.53 17.08
C LEU A 327 -5.55 0.17 16.53
N ILE A 328 -4.38 0.10 15.89
CA ILE A 328 -3.82 -1.14 15.35
C ILE A 328 -3.42 -2.10 16.48
N ARG A 329 -2.69 -1.63 17.50
CA ARG A 329 -2.27 -2.45 18.64
C ARG A 329 -3.44 -3.04 19.42
N ARG A 330 -4.57 -2.32 19.49
CA ARG A 330 -5.81 -2.77 20.12
C ARG A 330 -6.73 -3.57 19.19
N LYS A 331 -6.30 -3.85 17.96
CA LYS A 331 -7.06 -4.60 16.93
C LYS A 331 -8.42 -3.96 16.58
N LEU A 332 -8.53 -2.64 16.73
CA LEU A 332 -9.72 -1.89 16.31
C LEU A 332 -9.66 -1.58 14.81
N CYS A 333 -8.45 -1.34 14.32
CA CYS A 333 -8.11 -1.30 12.90
C CYS A 333 -6.95 -2.28 12.64
N GLN A 334 -6.62 -2.51 11.39
CA GLN A 334 -5.47 -3.31 10.98
C GLN A 334 -4.60 -2.57 9.97
N ASP A 335 -3.33 -2.93 9.94
CA ASP A 335 -2.40 -2.43 8.92
C ASP A 335 -2.68 -3.13 7.57
N PHE A 336 -2.28 -2.50 6.46
CA PHE A 336 -2.49 -3.03 5.11
C PHE A 336 -1.15 -3.49 4.50
N GLN A 337 -0.96 -4.81 4.44
CA GLN A 337 0.30 -5.43 4.04
C GLN A 337 0.22 -6.08 2.65
N LEU A 338 1.37 -6.53 2.11
CA LEU A 338 1.43 -7.19 0.80
C LEU A 338 0.51 -8.42 0.67
N MET A 339 0.33 -9.19 1.75
CA MET A 339 -0.56 -10.37 1.78
C MET A 339 -2.03 -9.97 1.67
N ASP A 340 -2.42 -8.87 2.33
CA ASP A 340 -3.77 -8.33 2.26
C ASP A 340 -4.06 -7.79 0.86
N PHE A 341 -3.11 -7.03 0.29
CA PHE A 341 -3.18 -6.56 -1.08
C PHE A 341 -3.33 -7.71 -2.07
N ARG A 342 -2.53 -8.77 -1.94
CA ARG A 342 -2.67 -9.98 -2.77
C ARG A 342 -4.06 -10.60 -2.65
N THR A 343 -4.56 -10.74 -1.42
CA THR A 343 -5.86 -11.37 -1.16
C THR A 343 -6.99 -10.58 -1.81
N LEU A 344 -6.98 -9.26 -1.66
CA LEU A 344 -7.95 -8.37 -2.31
C LEU A 344 -7.79 -8.35 -3.83
N LEU A 345 -6.56 -8.35 -4.34
CA LEU A 345 -6.28 -8.40 -5.78
C LEU A 345 -6.83 -9.69 -6.42
N HIS A 346 -6.63 -10.85 -5.78
CA HIS A 346 -7.21 -12.11 -6.26
C HIS A 346 -8.74 -12.11 -6.24
N ARG A 347 -9.35 -11.50 -5.21
CA ARG A 347 -10.79 -11.48 -5.02
C ARG A 347 -11.49 -10.54 -6.01
N GLU A 348 -10.98 -9.32 -6.17
CA GLU A 348 -11.60 -8.29 -7.00
C GLU A 348 -11.11 -8.33 -8.46
N HIS A 349 -9.89 -8.81 -8.71
CA HIS A 349 -9.23 -8.79 -10.02
C HIS A 349 -8.55 -10.12 -10.36
N ALA A 350 -9.29 -11.22 -10.29
CA ALA A 350 -8.76 -12.57 -10.52
C ALA A 350 -7.98 -12.73 -11.85
N ALA A 351 -8.37 -11.99 -12.91
CA ALA A 351 -7.69 -12.01 -14.21
C ALA A 351 -6.22 -11.57 -14.12
N ILE A 352 -5.89 -10.60 -13.26
CA ILE A 352 -4.53 -10.10 -13.05
C ILE A 352 -3.63 -11.18 -12.45
N CYS A 353 -4.19 -12.06 -11.64
CA CYS A 353 -3.45 -13.07 -10.89
C CYS A 353 -3.36 -14.43 -11.60
N ARG A 354 -3.76 -14.51 -12.88
CA ARG A 354 -3.66 -15.72 -13.71
C ARG A 354 -2.21 -16.20 -13.86
N THR A 355 -2.03 -17.49 -14.10
CA THR A 355 -0.72 -18.13 -14.29
C THR A 355 -0.58 -18.82 -15.64
N ASP A 356 -1.66 -18.88 -16.42
CA ASP A 356 -1.71 -19.59 -17.71
C ASP A 356 -1.16 -18.76 -18.88
N THR A 357 -1.01 -17.44 -18.70
CA THR A 357 -0.47 -16.53 -19.70
C THR A 357 0.73 -15.76 -19.15
N ALA A 358 1.71 -15.47 -20.01
CA ALA A 358 2.83 -14.60 -19.68
C ALA A 358 2.45 -13.10 -19.74
N PHE A 359 1.49 -12.76 -20.60
CA PHE A 359 1.04 -11.40 -20.85
C PHE A 359 -0.48 -11.32 -20.84
N LEU A 360 -1.01 -10.27 -20.21
CA LEU A 360 -2.43 -9.99 -20.10
C LEU A 360 -2.79 -8.73 -20.90
N PRO A 361 -3.73 -8.76 -21.86
CA PRO A 361 -4.21 -7.57 -22.55
C PRO A 361 -4.89 -6.57 -21.61
N ASN A 362 -4.79 -5.28 -21.92
CA ASN A 362 -5.46 -4.21 -21.15
C ASN A 362 -6.99 -4.42 -21.02
N SER A 363 -7.63 -4.99 -22.04
CA SER A 363 -9.08 -5.25 -22.03
C SER A 363 -9.55 -6.20 -20.92
N GLU A 364 -8.67 -7.05 -20.40
CA GLU A 364 -8.98 -8.02 -19.34
C GLU A 364 -9.04 -7.41 -17.95
N PHE A 365 -8.56 -6.18 -17.75
CA PHE A 365 -8.65 -5.47 -16.46
C PHE A 365 -10.07 -5.00 -16.15
N GLY A 366 -10.95 -4.90 -17.16
CA GLY A 366 -12.31 -4.40 -16.98
C GLY A 366 -12.39 -2.94 -16.50
N MET A 367 -11.30 -2.19 -16.59
CA MET A 367 -11.20 -0.78 -16.20
C MET A 367 -11.09 0.13 -17.42
N GLU A 368 -11.60 1.36 -17.32
CA GLU A 368 -11.32 2.39 -18.30
C GLU A 368 -9.84 2.78 -18.29
N ALA A 369 -9.26 3.05 -19.46
CA ALA A 369 -7.81 3.26 -19.60
C ALA A 369 -7.25 4.39 -18.72
N GLY A 370 -7.99 5.50 -18.58
CA GLY A 370 -7.59 6.62 -17.73
C GLY A 370 -7.58 6.28 -16.25
N PHE A 371 -8.58 5.52 -15.79
CA PHE A 371 -8.67 5.04 -14.42
C PHE A 371 -7.59 4.00 -14.12
N LEU A 372 -7.36 3.05 -15.03
CA LEU A 372 -6.35 2.02 -14.86
C LEU A 372 -4.95 2.60 -14.64
N GLN A 373 -4.59 3.63 -15.39
CA GLN A 373 -3.29 4.28 -15.22
C GLN A 373 -3.14 4.92 -13.83
N GLN A 374 -4.19 5.60 -13.34
CA GLN A 374 -4.20 6.19 -12.00
C GLN A 374 -4.10 5.10 -10.91
N TRP A 375 -4.89 4.04 -11.07
CA TRP A 375 -4.87 2.89 -10.17
C TRP A 375 -3.49 2.22 -10.13
N LEU A 376 -2.86 1.98 -11.28
CA LEU A 376 -1.53 1.39 -11.35
C LEU A 376 -0.46 2.25 -10.68
N ASN A 377 -0.54 3.58 -10.81
CA ASN A 377 0.38 4.47 -10.10
C ASN A 377 0.25 4.28 -8.59
N GLN A 378 -0.98 4.23 -8.06
CA GLN A 378 -1.23 3.99 -6.64
C GLN A 378 -0.76 2.59 -6.19
N VAL A 379 -0.97 1.56 -7.02
CA VAL A 379 -0.48 0.20 -6.75
C VAL A 379 1.04 0.21 -6.62
N TRP A 380 1.74 0.85 -7.56
CA TRP A 380 3.20 0.88 -7.53
C TRP A 380 3.76 1.79 -6.43
N GLU A 381 3.09 2.90 -6.08
CA GLU A 381 3.41 3.69 -4.89
C GLU A 381 3.27 2.86 -3.60
N PHE A 382 2.22 2.03 -3.52
CA PHE A 382 2.06 1.09 -2.41
C PHE A 382 3.21 0.06 -2.39
N LEU A 383 3.50 -0.61 -3.50
CA LEU A 383 4.56 -1.61 -3.55
C LEU A 383 5.94 -1.02 -3.23
N ASP A 384 6.24 0.21 -3.69
CA ASP A 384 7.47 0.95 -3.37
C ASP A 384 7.55 1.25 -1.86
N SER A 385 6.42 1.60 -1.23
CA SER A 385 6.37 1.83 0.23
C SER A 385 6.60 0.56 1.08
N GLN A 386 6.35 -0.62 0.51
CA GLN A 386 6.49 -1.92 1.20
C GLN A 386 7.85 -2.59 0.96
N CYS A 387 8.63 -2.11 -0.01
CA CYS A 387 9.94 -2.68 -0.37
C CYS A 387 11.03 -1.64 -0.14
N THR A 388 11.83 -1.79 0.92
CA THR A 388 12.97 -0.89 1.16
C THR A 388 14.17 -1.27 0.27
N GLU A 389 15.12 -0.35 0.05
CA GLU A 389 16.32 -0.61 -0.78
C GLU A 389 17.24 -1.70 -0.20
N GLU A 390 17.16 -1.97 1.11
CA GLU A 390 17.93 -3.03 1.78
C GLU A 390 17.32 -4.43 1.55
N ASP A 391 16.01 -4.48 1.33
CA ASP A 391 15.29 -5.73 1.11
C ASP A 391 15.42 -6.13 -0.35
N ALA A 392 15.77 -7.38 -0.65
CA ALA A 392 15.71 -7.89 -2.02
C ALA A 392 14.26 -7.84 -2.54
N PRO A 393 13.86 -6.85 -3.38
CA PRO A 393 12.46 -6.51 -3.58
C PRO A 393 11.68 -7.65 -4.25
N MET A 394 12.31 -8.35 -5.19
CA MET A 394 11.73 -9.55 -5.80
C MET A 394 11.47 -10.68 -4.80
N GLN A 395 12.30 -10.84 -3.78
CA GLN A 395 12.10 -11.88 -2.77
C GLN A 395 10.89 -11.55 -1.90
N ASN A 396 10.69 -10.28 -1.53
CA ASN A 396 9.52 -9.84 -0.77
C ASN A 396 8.22 -9.97 -1.57
N LEU A 397 8.22 -9.53 -2.83
CA LEU A 397 7.06 -9.69 -3.71
C LEU A 397 6.75 -11.18 -3.97
N SER A 398 7.78 -12.01 -4.07
CA SER A 398 7.60 -13.46 -4.29
C SER A 398 7.19 -14.20 -3.04
N SER A 399 7.67 -13.81 -1.85
CA SER A 399 7.22 -14.38 -0.58
C SER A 399 5.77 -14.00 -0.29
N ALA A 400 5.35 -12.80 -0.69
CA ALA A 400 3.94 -12.40 -0.76
C ALA A 400 3.13 -13.21 -1.78
N GLY A 401 3.79 -13.87 -2.74
CA GLY A 401 3.21 -14.61 -3.86
C GLY A 401 2.50 -13.73 -4.88
N LEU A 402 3.03 -12.52 -5.07
CA LEU A 402 2.63 -11.62 -6.14
C LEU A 402 3.38 -11.90 -7.46
N SER A 403 4.32 -12.84 -7.52
CA SER A 403 5.15 -13.10 -8.71
C SER A 403 4.34 -13.32 -10.00
N SER A 404 3.15 -13.94 -9.90
CA SER A 404 2.27 -14.17 -11.05
C SER A 404 1.35 -13.00 -11.38
N ALA A 405 1.32 -11.94 -10.57
CA ALA A 405 0.45 -10.80 -10.79
C ALA A 405 0.91 -9.99 -12.02
N HIS A 406 0.01 -9.80 -12.97
CA HIS A 406 0.23 -9.06 -14.21
C HIS A 406 0.15 -7.55 -13.96
N LEU A 407 1.14 -6.98 -13.29
CA LEU A 407 1.15 -5.57 -12.87
C LEU A 407 2.15 -4.70 -13.65
N ILE A 408 3.02 -5.28 -14.47
CA ILE A 408 4.05 -4.51 -15.20
C ILE A 408 3.49 -4.05 -16.54
N PRO A 409 3.28 -2.74 -16.75
CA PRO A 409 2.74 -2.23 -18.00
C PRO A 409 3.80 -2.30 -19.11
N VAL A 410 3.52 -3.06 -20.17
CA VAL A 410 4.43 -3.23 -21.31
C VAL A 410 3.81 -2.73 -22.62
N SER A 411 4.65 -2.57 -23.64
CA SER A 411 4.24 -2.11 -24.97
C SER A 411 3.12 -2.96 -25.58
N LYS A 412 2.37 -2.32 -26.49
CA LYS A 412 1.18 -2.88 -27.17
C LYS A 412 0.00 -3.15 -26.23
N SER A 413 -0.18 -2.31 -25.20
CA SER A 413 -1.34 -2.37 -24.29
C SER A 413 -1.50 -3.73 -23.60
N ARG A 414 -0.39 -4.26 -23.08
CA ARG A 414 -0.34 -5.53 -22.34
C ARG A 414 0.32 -5.32 -20.98
N PHE A 415 0.12 -6.27 -20.10
CA PHE A 415 0.73 -6.35 -18.78
C PHE A 415 1.49 -7.65 -18.64
N ALA A 416 2.69 -7.59 -18.10
CA ALA A 416 3.49 -8.77 -17.81
C ALA A 416 3.43 -9.12 -16.33
N SER A 417 3.57 -10.41 -16.02
CA SER A 417 3.72 -10.88 -14.65
C SER A 417 4.97 -10.29 -13.99
N LEU A 418 4.95 -10.11 -12.66
CA LEU A 418 6.13 -9.67 -11.91
C LEU A 418 7.33 -10.62 -12.07
N SER A 419 7.10 -11.92 -12.28
CA SER A 419 8.17 -12.89 -12.54
C SER A 419 8.96 -12.62 -13.83
N LEU A 420 8.34 -11.94 -14.80
CA LEU A 420 8.97 -11.57 -16.06
C LEU A 420 9.69 -10.21 -15.99
N ALA A 421 9.68 -9.51 -14.86
CA ALA A 421 10.34 -8.22 -14.72
C ALA A 421 11.79 -8.21 -15.27
N PRO A 422 12.65 -9.20 -14.94
CA PRO A 422 14.03 -9.22 -15.43
C PRO A 422 14.17 -9.45 -16.95
N CYS A 423 13.09 -9.79 -17.63
CA CYS A 423 13.02 -10.01 -19.07
C CYS A 423 12.39 -8.82 -19.82
N ILE A 424 11.92 -7.80 -19.09
CA ILE A 424 11.30 -6.60 -19.65
C ILE A 424 12.37 -5.52 -19.79
N PHE A 425 12.33 -4.84 -20.94
CA PHE A 425 13.28 -3.81 -21.30
C PHE A 425 12.77 -2.42 -20.89
N GLU A 426 13.55 -1.66 -20.11
CA GLU A 426 13.31 -0.24 -19.84
C GLU A 426 14.12 0.65 -20.80
N PRO A 427 13.45 1.42 -21.69
CA PRO A 427 14.13 2.28 -22.66
C PRO A 427 14.73 3.54 -22.02
N ILE A 428 15.99 3.84 -22.33
CA ILE A 428 16.68 5.01 -21.78
C ILE A 428 16.57 6.20 -22.76
N LYS A 429 15.85 7.25 -22.35
CA LYS A 429 15.56 8.41 -23.23
C LYS A 429 16.75 9.36 -23.49
N PHE A 430 17.80 9.33 -22.67
CA PHE A 430 18.89 10.32 -22.75
C PHE A 430 20.27 9.72 -22.54
N ARG A 431 21.25 10.23 -23.31
CA ARG A 431 22.70 9.92 -23.19
C ARG A 431 23.00 8.43 -23.32
N LEU A 432 22.72 7.87 -24.49
CA LEU A 432 23.18 6.55 -24.90
C LEU A 432 24.34 6.69 -25.87
N ASP A 433 25.34 5.82 -25.72
CA ASP A 433 26.33 5.60 -26.76
C ASP A 433 25.70 4.86 -27.97
N ASP A 434 26.39 4.89 -29.11
CA ASP A 434 25.89 4.32 -30.37
C ASP A 434 25.63 2.81 -30.28
N CYS A 435 26.40 2.07 -29.46
CA CYS A 435 26.21 0.63 -29.28
C CYS A 435 24.92 0.36 -28.50
N SER A 436 24.75 1.02 -27.36
CA SER A 436 23.55 0.92 -26.53
C SER A 436 22.29 1.30 -27.32
N LYS A 437 22.35 2.39 -28.11
CA LYS A 437 21.25 2.79 -28.99
C LYS A 437 20.91 1.72 -30.04
N ALA A 438 21.93 1.13 -30.67
CA ALA A 438 21.73 0.05 -31.64
C ALA A 438 21.09 -1.20 -31.01
N VAL A 439 21.40 -1.51 -29.75
CA VAL A 439 20.77 -2.60 -28.99
C VAL A 439 19.29 -2.29 -28.73
N GLU A 440 18.96 -1.09 -28.26
CA GLU A 440 17.56 -0.70 -28.00
C GLU A 440 16.72 -0.75 -29.29
N GLU A 441 17.24 -0.22 -30.40
CA GLU A 441 16.59 -0.29 -31.72
C GLU A 441 16.38 -1.75 -32.18
N SER A 442 17.35 -2.62 -31.93
CA SER A 442 17.29 -4.04 -32.28
C SER A 442 16.20 -4.77 -31.48
N LEU A 443 16.11 -4.50 -30.17
CA LEU A 443 15.06 -5.07 -29.30
C LEU A 443 13.66 -4.59 -29.68
N GLN A 444 13.52 -3.31 -30.04
CA GLN A 444 12.24 -2.78 -30.53
C GLN A 444 11.79 -3.47 -31.82
N GLN A 445 12.71 -3.70 -32.76
CA GLN A 445 12.41 -4.41 -34.01
C GLN A 445 12.06 -5.88 -33.79
N LEU A 446 12.65 -6.52 -32.78
CA LEU A 446 12.29 -7.87 -32.33
C LEU A 446 11.01 -7.88 -31.48
N ASN A 447 10.26 -6.77 -31.37
CA ASN A 447 9.06 -6.68 -30.56
C ASN A 447 9.27 -7.12 -29.09
N ALA A 448 10.46 -6.91 -28.54
CA ALA A 448 10.75 -7.21 -27.14
C ALA A 448 9.78 -6.45 -26.21
N PRO A 449 9.35 -7.04 -25.10
CA PRO A 449 8.46 -6.37 -24.16
C PRO A 449 9.20 -5.18 -23.54
N SER A 450 8.75 -3.97 -23.87
CA SER A 450 9.32 -2.74 -23.34
C SER A 450 8.38 -2.11 -22.33
N LEU A 451 8.91 -1.61 -21.23
CA LEU A 451 8.15 -0.91 -20.20
C LEU A 451 7.45 0.32 -20.82
N SER A 452 6.13 0.44 -20.65
CA SER A 452 5.37 1.56 -21.22
C SER A 452 5.23 2.75 -20.26
N MET A 453 5.50 2.54 -18.97
CA MET A 453 5.37 3.54 -17.91
C MET A 453 6.72 3.83 -17.28
N MET A 454 7.15 5.09 -17.32
CA MET A 454 8.46 5.51 -16.79
C MET A 454 8.31 6.18 -15.43
N GLY A 455 9.37 6.14 -14.61
CA GLY A 455 9.46 6.94 -13.38
C GLY A 455 9.04 6.24 -12.09
N LEU A 456 8.75 4.94 -12.14
CA LEU A 456 8.55 4.11 -10.94
C LEU A 456 9.88 3.48 -10.52
N LYS A 457 10.36 3.83 -9.32
CA LYS A 457 11.67 3.38 -8.81
C LYS A 457 11.77 1.86 -8.73
N LEU A 458 10.82 1.21 -8.06
CA LEU A 458 10.77 -0.24 -7.93
C LEU A 458 10.70 -0.93 -9.30
N VAL A 459 9.81 -0.51 -10.21
CA VAL A 459 9.70 -1.17 -11.53
C VAL A 459 10.98 -1.06 -12.34
N GLY A 460 11.61 0.12 -12.34
CA GLY A 460 12.87 0.33 -13.05
C GLY A 460 14.03 -0.46 -12.46
N SER A 461 14.05 -0.71 -11.15
CA SER A 461 15.06 -1.56 -10.52
C SER A 461 14.86 -3.05 -10.82
N LEU A 462 13.63 -3.46 -11.13
CA LEU A 462 13.28 -4.83 -11.48
C LEU A 462 13.45 -5.16 -12.98
N CYS A 463 13.31 -4.16 -13.86
CA CYS A 463 13.43 -4.31 -15.31
C CYS A 463 14.88 -4.20 -15.79
N GLY A 464 15.17 -4.78 -16.96
CA GLY A 464 16.48 -4.70 -17.57
C GLY A 464 16.68 -3.41 -18.37
N ASN A 465 17.83 -2.76 -18.21
CA ASN A 465 18.20 -1.58 -18.99
C ASN A 465 19.65 -1.66 -19.46
N VAL A 466 19.99 -0.96 -20.56
CA VAL A 466 21.32 -1.05 -21.21
C VAL A 466 22.51 -0.64 -20.33
N ARG A 467 22.29 -0.04 -19.16
CA ARG A 467 23.35 0.25 -18.18
C ARG A 467 23.61 -0.91 -17.21
N GLN A 468 22.78 -1.95 -17.24
CA GLN A 468 22.88 -3.16 -16.43
C GLN A 468 23.06 -4.39 -17.36
N PRO A 469 24.30 -4.79 -17.65
CA PRO A 469 24.57 -5.84 -18.64
C PRO A 469 23.94 -7.19 -18.32
N ASP A 470 23.86 -7.57 -17.04
CA ASP A 470 23.35 -8.87 -16.59
C ASP A 470 21.84 -9.02 -16.76
N SER A 471 21.08 -7.96 -16.53
CA SER A 471 19.64 -7.92 -16.81
C SER A 471 19.40 -7.85 -18.32
N MET A 472 20.20 -7.06 -19.06
CA MET A 472 20.09 -7.02 -20.52
C MET A 472 20.34 -8.35 -21.21
N LEU A 473 21.26 -9.17 -20.71
CA LEU A 473 21.46 -10.50 -21.28
C LEU A 473 20.19 -11.35 -21.17
N ARG A 474 19.44 -11.27 -20.05
CA ARG A 474 18.15 -11.96 -19.89
C ARG A 474 17.08 -11.42 -20.82
N VAL A 475 17.01 -10.10 -20.99
CA VAL A 475 16.10 -9.45 -21.95
C VAL A 475 16.38 -9.92 -23.37
N MET A 476 17.65 -9.96 -23.78
CA MET A 476 18.06 -10.44 -25.11
C MET A 476 17.71 -11.92 -25.31
N GLU A 477 18.02 -12.78 -24.35
CA GLU A 477 17.66 -14.20 -24.39
C GLU A 477 16.15 -14.40 -24.54
N PHE A 478 15.36 -13.68 -23.75
CA PHE A 478 13.91 -13.75 -23.81
C PHE A 478 13.38 -13.28 -25.18
N ALA A 479 13.84 -12.12 -25.66
CA ALA A 479 13.41 -11.56 -26.94
C ALA A 479 13.78 -12.46 -28.13
N LEU A 480 14.96 -13.09 -28.11
CA LEU A 480 15.41 -14.01 -29.15
C LEU A 480 14.62 -15.32 -29.14
N ASN A 481 14.33 -15.86 -27.95
CA ASN A 481 13.57 -17.11 -27.82
C ASN A 481 12.10 -16.95 -28.24
N GLU A 482 11.43 -15.87 -27.82
CA GLU A 482 10.03 -15.59 -28.21
C GLU A 482 9.84 -15.38 -29.72
N ASN A 483 10.90 -14.96 -30.42
CA ASN A 483 10.86 -14.70 -31.86
C ASN A 483 11.55 -15.77 -32.70
N ALA A 484 12.02 -16.87 -32.11
CA ALA A 484 12.79 -17.91 -32.80
C ALA A 484 12.07 -18.48 -34.03
N GLU A 485 10.73 -18.52 -34.02
CA GLU A 485 9.90 -19.03 -35.11
C GLU A 485 9.35 -17.93 -36.04
N ARG A 486 9.31 -16.66 -35.59
CA ARG A 486 8.54 -15.57 -36.23
C ARG A 486 9.39 -14.60 -37.04
N SER A 487 10.65 -14.40 -36.67
CA SER A 487 11.56 -13.50 -37.37
C SER A 487 13.00 -14.00 -37.28
N ALA A 488 13.65 -14.19 -38.42
CA ALA A 488 15.09 -14.43 -38.44
C ALA A 488 15.82 -13.18 -37.93
N THR A 489 16.62 -13.33 -36.87
CA THR A 489 17.53 -12.28 -36.39
C THR A 489 18.38 -11.78 -37.56
N THR A 490 18.36 -10.47 -37.80
CA THR A 490 19.16 -9.88 -38.89
C THR A 490 20.64 -9.79 -38.49
N GLU A 491 21.54 -9.77 -39.48
CA GLU A 491 22.98 -9.58 -39.23
C GLU A 491 23.26 -8.30 -38.41
N LYS A 492 22.54 -7.20 -38.68
CA LYS A 492 22.72 -5.95 -37.93
C LYS A 492 22.36 -6.09 -36.45
N GLN A 493 21.26 -6.77 -36.14
CA GLN A 493 20.81 -7.03 -34.76
C GLN A 493 21.75 -8.00 -34.03
N ALA A 494 22.18 -9.05 -34.73
CA ALA A 494 23.15 -10.01 -34.22
C ALA A 494 24.46 -9.32 -33.81
N VAL A 495 25.00 -8.47 -34.69
CA VAL A 495 26.24 -7.74 -34.42
C VAL A 495 26.06 -6.73 -33.29
N SER A 496 24.94 -6.01 -33.19
CA SER A 496 24.71 -5.06 -32.10
C SER A 496 24.71 -5.74 -30.73
N PHE A 497 24.02 -6.88 -30.59
CA PHE A 497 24.00 -7.67 -29.36
C PHE A 497 25.38 -8.24 -29.01
N LEU A 498 26.09 -8.81 -29.98
CA LEU A 498 27.43 -9.38 -29.74
C LEU A 498 28.46 -8.30 -29.38
N VAL A 499 28.42 -7.13 -30.02
CA VAL A 499 29.29 -6.00 -29.67
C VAL A 499 28.98 -5.51 -28.25
N TYR A 500 27.71 -5.40 -27.86
CA TYR A 500 27.34 -5.02 -26.49
C TYR A 500 27.83 -6.02 -25.45
N ILE A 501 27.66 -7.33 -25.69
CA ILE A 501 28.15 -8.39 -24.82
C ILE A 501 29.68 -8.34 -24.71
N GLN A 502 30.38 -8.11 -25.82
CA GLN A 502 31.83 -7.97 -25.85
C GLN A 502 32.29 -6.77 -25.01
N SER A 503 31.68 -5.60 -25.22
CA SER A 503 32.01 -4.37 -24.49
C SER A 503 31.79 -4.50 -22.98
N ASN A 504 30.85 -5.34 -22.55
CA ASN A 504 30.52 -5.56 -21.14
C ASN A 504 31.01 -6.90 -20.59
N TRP A 505 31.91 -7.61 -21.29
CA TRP A 505 32.36 -8.95 -20.94
C TRP A 505 32.96 -9.02 -19.52
N GLY A 506 33.75 -8.02 -19.13
CA GLY A 506 34.39 -7.97 -17.82
C GLY A 506 33.37 -7.96 -16.66
N GLU A 507 32.33 -7.12 -16.76
CA GLU A 507 31.28 -7.03 -15.74
C GLU A 507 30.41 -8.29 -15.72
N LEU A 508 30.01 -8.79 -16.90
CA LEU A 508 29.24 -10.02 -17.03
C LEU A 508 29.98 -11.21 -16.44
N SER A 509 31.24 -11.41 -16.81
CA SER A 509 32.05 -12.54 -16.31
C SER A 509 32.29 -12.49 -14.80
N LYS A 510 32.40 -11.29 -14.22
CA LYS A 510 32.49 -11.10 -12.76
C LYS A 510 31.21 -11.51 -12.02
N ARG A 511 30.03 -11.20 -12.59
CA ARG A 511 28.74 -11.48 -11.93
C ARG A 511 28.28 -12.93 -12.02
N MET A 512 28.47 -13.59 -13.17
CA MET A 512 27.95 -14.96 -13.40
C MET A 512 29.03 -16.04 -13.56
N GLY A 513 30.30 -15.66 -13.61
CA GLY A 513 31.41 -16.55 -13.91
C GLY A 513 31.61 -16.72 -15.43
N GLU A 514 32.86 -16.73 -15.86
CA GLU A 514 33.22 -16.75 -17.29
C GLU A 514 32.70 -18.00 -18.01
N GLN A 515 32.74 -19.17 -17.36
CA GLN A 515 32.24 -20.43 -17.95
C GLN A 515 30.72 -20.39 -18.21
N ASN A 516 29.94 -19.88 -17.26
CA ASN A 516 28.48 -19.75 -17.44
C ASN A 516 28.13 -18.73 -18.53
N LEU A 517 28.88 -17.63 -18.59
CA LEU A 517 28.70 -16.61 -19.63
C LEU A 517 28.98 -17.20 -21.02
N LEU A 518 30.07 -17.95 -21.18
CA LEU A 518 30.39 -18.63 -22.43
C LEU A 518 29.26 -19.57 -22.88
N VAL A 519 28.73 -20.39 -21.96
CA VAL A 519 27.62 -21.29 -22.26
C VAL A 519 26.38 -20.51 -22.71
N ARG A 520 25.98 -19.47 -21.97
CA ARG A 520 24.79 -18.67 -22.32
C ARG A 520 24.94 -17.97 -23.66
N VAL A 521 26.08 -17.31 -23.89
CA VAL A 521 26.34 -16.59 -25.14
C VAL A 521 26.33 -17.56 -26.34
N ARG A 522 26.88 -18.78 -26.21
CA ARG A 522 26.84 -19.80 -27.27
C ARG A 522 25.44 -20.30 -27.62
N GLN A 523 24.46 -20.16 -26.71
CA GLN A 523 23.06 -20.55 -26.96
C GLN A 523 22.28 -19.46 -27.73
N LEU A 524 22.81 -18.23 -27.81
CA LEU A 524 22.12 -17.14 -28.49
C LEU A 524 22.12 -17.33 -30.02
N PRO A 525 20.97 -17.24 -30.71
CA PRO A 525 20.88 -17.33 -32.17
C PRO A 525 21.30 -16.02 -32.85
N VAL A 526 22.52 -15.56 -32.57
CA VAL A 526 23.07 -14.26 -33.00
C VAL A 526 24.42 -14.40 -33.70
N PHE A 527 24.89 -15.61 -33.99
CA PHE A 527 26.14 -15.82 -34.71
C PHE A 527 25.88 -15.89 -36.21
N VAL A 528 26.45 -14.94 -36.94
CA VAL A 528 26.25 -14.80 -38.39
C VAL A 528 27.16 -15.78 -39.12
N THR A 529 26.55 -16.74 -39.80
CA THR A 529 27.26 -17.71 -40.63
C THR A 529 27.70 -17.07 -41.95
N SER A 530 28.64 -17.69 -42.66
CA SER A 530 29.20 -17.13 -43.91
C SER A 530 28.17 -16.99 -45.04
N ASP A 531 27.02 -17.67 -44.94
CA ASP A 531 25.84 -17.54 -45.81
C ASP A 531 24.82 -16.49 -45.31
N GLY A 532 25.14 -15.74 -44.26
CA GLY A 532 24.34 -14.62 -43.76
C GLY A 532 23.18 -14.99 -42.83
N ARG A 533 23.05 -16.27 -42.44
CA ARG A 533 22.05 -16.71 -41.45
C ARG A 533 22.57 -16.52 -40.04
N CYS A 534 21.67 -16.26 -39.09
CA CYS A 534 22.01 -16.24 -37.67
C CYS A 534 21.72 -17.61 -37.04
N CYS A 535 22.64 -18.12 -36.24
CA CYS A 535 22.49 -19.39 -35.55
C CYS A 535 23.08 -19.35 -34.14
N ALA A 536 22.74 -20.35 -33.33
CA ALA A 536 23.37 -20.60 -32.04
C ALA A 536 24.51 -21.62 -32.21
N LEU A 537 25.64 -21.40 -31.54
CA LEU A 537 26.79 -22.32 -31.62
C LEU A 537 26.56 -23.61 -30.84
N LYS A 538 25.81 -23.55 -29.73
CA LYS A 538 25.55 -24.70 -28.84
C LYS A 538 26.89 -25.40 -28.48
N SER A 539 26.98 -26.71 -28.67
CA SER A 539 28.19 -27.52 -28.48
C SER A 539 29.06 -27.69 -29.74
N GLU A 540 28.66 -27.12 -30.88
CA GLU A 540 29.35 -27.31 -32.15
C GLU A 540 30.68 -26.53 -32.18
N GLN A 541 31.68 -27.06 -32.91
CA GLN A 541 32.89 -26.30 -33.20
C GLN A 541 32.54 -25.18 -34.18
N ALA A 542 33.09 -23.99 -33.96
CA ALA A 542 32.86 -22.84 -34.82
C ALA A 542 34.19 -22.27 -35.28
N CYS A 543 34.28 -21.89 -36.56
CA CYS A 543 35.48 -21.25 -37.10
C CYS A 543 35.10 -20.15 -38.08
N ILE A 544 35.99 -19.17 -38.22
CA ILE A 544 35.75 -18.01 -39.07
C ILE A 544 36.38 -18.28 -40.43
N LEU A 545 35.59 -18.15 -41.49
CA LEU A 545 36.08 -18.31 -42.86
C LEU A 545 36.70 -16.99 -43.38
N PRO A 546 37.82 -17.06 -44.12
CA PRO A 546 38.37 -15.92 -44.83
C PRO A 546 37.36 -15.33 -45.83
N ALA A 547 37.20 -14.01 -45.82
CA ALA A 547 36.26 -13.30 -46.70
C ALA A 547 36.58 -13.44 -48.21
N SER A 548 37.80 -13.85 -48.54
CA SER A 548 38.36 -14.00 -49.88
C SER A 548 38.14 -15.40 -50.49
N LEU A 549 37.44 -16.30 -49.79
CA LEU A 549 37.14 -17.65 -50.24
C LEU A 549 36.15 -17.65 -51.41
N VAL A 550 36.24 -18.63 -52.29
CA VAL A 550 35.24 -18.86 -53.36
C VAL A 550 33.98 -19.43 -52.69
N ALA A 551 32.85 -18.74 -52.84
CA ALA A 551 31.58 -19.06 -52.17
C ALA A 551 30.63 -19.92 -53.03
N ASP A 552 30.97 -20.18 -54.30
CA ASP A 552 30.20 -21.04 -55.20
C ASP A 552 30.06 -22.46 -54.64
N GLU A 553 28.84 -23.04 -54.73
CA GLU A 553 28.51 -24.40 -54.27
C GLU A 553 28.97 -24.72 -52.83
N MET A 554 28.99 -23.70 -51.97
CA MET A 554 29.49 -23.81 -50.60
C MET A 554 28.73 -24.84 -49.74
N ASP A 555 27.48 -25.14 -50.09
CA ASP A 555 26.64 -26.11 -49.38
C ASP A 555 27.17 -27.56 -49.46
N GLU A 556 27.87 -27.91 -50.54
CA GLU A 556 28.44 -29.25 -50.78
C GLU A 556 29.48 -29.64 -49.72
N TRP A 557 30.34 -28.69 -49.34
CA TRP A 557 31.37 -28.95 -48.33
C TRP A 557 30.95 -28.57 -46.92
N LYS A 558 30.00 -27.63 -46.76
CA LYS A 558 29.40 -27.32 -45.45
C LYS A 558 28.66 -28.51 -44.84
N SER A 559 27.85 -29.20 -45.65
CA SER A 559 27.02 -30.35 -45.21
C SER A 559 27.83 -31.54 -44.71
N SER A 560 29.06 -31.69 -45.20
CA SER A 560 30.00 -32.74 -44.78
C SER A 560 30.68 -32.47 -43.43
N SER A 561 30.57 -31.25 -42.91
CA SER A 561 31.27 -30.81 -41.69
C SER A 561 30.33 -30.72 -40.47
N ARG A 562 30.81 -31.10 -39.29
CA ARG A 562 30.16 -30.80 -37.99
C ARG A 562 30.61 -29.44 -37.43
N ALA A 563 30.91 -28.48 -38.30
CA ALA A 563 31.45 -27.18 -37.91
C ALA A 563 30.56 -26.03 -38.38
N VAL A 564 30.39 -25.01 -37.53
CA VAL A 564 29.67 -23.79 -37.85
C VAL A 564 30.65 -22.78 -38.44
N PHE A 565 30.45 -22.42 -39.71
CA PHE A 565 31.30 -21.44 -40.40
C PHE A 565 30.75 -20.04 -40.23
N LEU A 566 31.47 -19.21 -39.47
CA LEU A 566 31.12 -17.85 -39.16
C LEU A 566 31.67 -16.86 -40.19
N LYS A 567 30.94 -15.76 -40.37
CA LYS A 567 31.37 -14.61 -41.17
C LYS A 567 32.41 -13.80 -40.39
N ALA A 568 33.50 -13.44 -41.05
CA ALA A 568 34.52 -12.58 -40.46
C ALA A 568 33.94 -11.20 -40.08
N ASN A 569 34.17 -10.78 -38.84
CA ASN A 569 33.76 -9.46 -38.35
C ASN A 569 34.82 -8.88 -37.42
N ARG A 570 35.43 -7.77 -37.85
CA ARG A 570 36.51 -7.10 -37.12
C ARG A 570 36.06 -6.46 -35.80
N SER A 571 34.76 -6.22 -35.62
CA SER A 571 34.25 -5.68 -34.35
C SER A 571 34.12 -6.73 -33.25
N LEU A 572 34.23 -8.03 -33.57
CA LEU A 572 33.96 -9.15 -32.65
C LEU A 572 35.21 -9.97 -32.28
N THR A 573 36.41 -9.48 -32.61
CA THR A 573 37.67 -10.21 -32.47
C THR A 573 37.92 -10.72 -31.04
N MET A 574 37.63 -9.90 -30.02
CA MET A 574 37.81 -10.30 -28.61
C MET A 574 36.84 -11.42 -28.23
N LEU A 575 35.57 -11.28 -28.63
CA LEU A 575 34.54 -12.27 -28.31
C LEU A 575 34.78 -13.60 -29.03
N TYR A 576 35.19 -13.55 -30.29
CA TYR A 576 35.58 -14.75 -31.05
C TYR A 576 36.76 -15.47 -30.42
N ALA A 577 37.80 -14.75 -29.98
CA ALA A 577 38.92 -15.35 -29.24
C ALA A 577 38.45 -16.02 -27.93
N LYS A 578 37.54 -15.38 -27.18
CA LYS A 578 36.96 -15.95 -25.96
C LYS A 578 36.12 -17.20 -26.21
N LEU A 579 35.39 -17.24 -27.33
CA LEU A 579 34.57 -18.38 -27.74
C LEU A 579 35.35 -19.50 -28.45
N GLN A 580 36.65 -19.32 -28.65
CA GLN A 580 37.53 -20.22 -29.42
C GLN A 580 37.07 -20.37 -30.87
N CYS A 581 36.56 -19.27 -31.46
CA CYS A 581 36.22 -19.18 -32.87
C CYS A 581 37.43 -18.62 -33.63
N ASP A 582 38.37 -19.50 -33.99
CA ASP A 582 39.59 -19.08 -34.68
C ASP A 582 39.35 -18.81 -36.17
N GLU A 583 40.08 -17.82 -36.72
CA GLU A 583 40.14 -17.57 -38.16
C GLU A 583 41.01 -18.62 -38.84
N MET A 584 40.42 -19.35 -39.78
CA MET A 584 41.10 -20.42 -40.50
C MET A 584 41.94 -19.85 -41.62
N ALA A 585 43.17 -20.33 -41.79
CA ALA A 585 43.97 -19.97 -42.97
C ALA A 585 43.28 -20.48 -44.24
N GLU A 586 43.29 -19.69 -45.33
CA GLU A 586 42.64 -20.08 -46.60
C GLU A 586 43.09 -21.49 -47.06
N LEU A 587 44.39 -21.78 -46.96
CA LEU A 587 44.97 -23.07 -47.33
C LEU A 587 44.47 -24.24 -46.45
N GLU A 588 44.19 -23.97 -45.17
CA GLU A 588 43.64 -24.97 -44.25
C GLU A 588 42.19 -25.30 -44.59
N VAL A 589 41.38 -24.28 -44.95
CA VAL A 589 40.00 -24.48 -45.42
C VAL A 589 39.97 -25.37 -46.66
N TYR A 590 40.89 -25.12 -47.61
CA TYR A 590 41.02 -25.95 -48.81
C TYR A 590 41.39 -27.40 -48.48
N ALA A 591 42.39 -27.61 -47.62
CA ALA A 591 42.83 -28.95 -47.23
C ALA A 591 41.73 -29.76 -46.53
N ARG A 592 41.02 -29.11 -45.61
CA ARG A 592 40.15 -29.79 -44.65
C ARG A 592 38.71 -29.96 -45.11
N PHE A 593 38.20 -29.05 -45.93
CA PHE A 593 36.78 -29.03 -46.31
C PHE A 593 36.54 -29.07 -47.82
N ILE A 594 37.28 -28.30 -48.62
CA ILE A 594 36.97 -28.13 -50.07
C ILE A 594 37.55 -29.28 -50.91
N LEU A 595 38.84 -29.61 -50.75
CA LEU A 595 39.50 -30.66 -51.55
C LEU A 595 38.90 -32.07 -51.35
N PRO A 596 38.47 -32.48 -50.13
CA PRO A 596 37.83 -33.79 -49.92
C PRO A 596 36.55 -34.01 -50.73
N VAL A 597 35.76 -32.95 -50.99
CA VAL A 597 34.51 -33.04 -51.77
C VAL A 597 34.64 -32.39 -53.15
N PHE A 598 35.86 -32.13 -53.63
CA PHE A 598 36.11 -31.43 -54.88
C PHE A 598 35.45 -32.10 -56.10
N SER A 599 35.22 -33.42 -56.02
CA SER A 599 34.51 -34.21 -57.01
C SER A 599 33.00 -33.95 -57.08
N ASN A 600 32.41 -33.21 -56.14
CA ASN A 600 30.99 -32.88 -56.14
C ASN A 600 30.69 -31.57 -56.89
N PHE A 601 31.67 -30.68 -56.98
CA PHE A 601 31.51 -29.39 -57.65
C PHE A 601 31.33 -29.53 -59.17
N THR A 602 30.64 -28.55 -59.77
CA THR A 602 30.62 -28.37 -61.22
C THR A 602 31.99 -27.97 -61.76
N ASP A 603 32.23 -28.21 -63.05
CA ASP A 603 33.51 -27.87 -63.68
C ASP A 603 33.83 -26.36 -63.61
N ILE A 604 32.80 -25.51 -63.64
CA ILE A 604 32.93 -24.05 -63.47
C ILE A 604 33.45 -23.71 -62.07
N THR A 605 32.88 -24.30 -61.02
CA THR A 605 33.29 -24.06 -59.63
C THR A 605 34.67 -24.65 -59.34
N ARG A 606 34.97 -25.85 -59.85
CA ARG A 606 36.30 -26.47 -59.76
C ARG A 606 37.37 -25.55 -60.32
N LYS A 607 37.12 -24.96 -61.50
CA LYS A 607 38.03 -24.03 -62.14
C LYS A 607 38.28 -22.78 -61.28
N LYS A 608 37.23 -22.15 -60.74
CA LYS A 608 37.36 -21.01 -59.82
C LYS A 608 38.21 -21.34 -58.58
N HIS A 609 37.97 -22.51 -57.98
CA HIS A 609 38.77 -22.98 -56.84
C HIS A 609 40.24 -23.27 -57.21
N LEU A 610 40.51 -23.85 -58.38
CA LEU A 610 41.88 -24.08 -58.87
C LEU A 610 42.61 -22.78 -59.16
N GLU A 611 41.96 -21.81 -59.81
CA GLU A 611 42.53 -20.48 -60.03
C GLU A 611 42.85 -19.78 -58.70
N LYS A 612 41.98 -19.93 -57.70
CA LYS A 612 42.20 -19.38 -56.37
C LYS A 612 43.36 -20.06 -55.67
N LEU A 613 43.45 -21.40 -55.71
CA LEU A 613 44.60 -22.16 -55.19
C LEU A 613 45.90 -21.74 -55.87
N LEU A 614 45.88 -21.50 -57.19
CA LEU A 614 47.03 -21.03 -57.96
C LEU A 614 47.49 -19.63 -57.51
N LYS A 615 46.55 -18.73 -57.21
CA LYS A 615 46.84 -17.39 -56.67
C LYS A 615 47.44 -17.44 -55.27
N LEU A 616 47.00 -18.38 -54.43
CA LEU A 616 47.52 -18.59 -53.08
C LEU A 616 48.89 -19.28 -53.05
N SER A 617 49.25 -19.98 -54.13
CA SER A 617 50.50 -20.73 -54.22
C SER A 617 51.66 -19.88 -54.73
N TRP A 618 52.28 -19.06 -53.87
CA TRP A 618 53.56 -18.44 -54.21
C TRP A 618 54.70 -19.43 -53.89
N LYS A 619 54.91 -20.35 -54.85
CA LYS A 619 55.78 -21.54 -54.89
C LYS A 619 55.29 -22.75 -54.08
N PHE A 620 54.62 -23.68 -54.76
CA PHE A 620 54.25 -25.02 -54.27
C PHE A 620 55.42 -25.85 -53.68
N GLU A 621 56.67 -25.52 -54.02
CA GLU A 621 57.87 -26.14 -53.45
C GLU A 621 57.96 -25.99 -51.92
N ARG A 622 57.43 -24.90 -51.34
CA ARG A 622 57.40 -24.70 -49.88
C ARG A 622 56.21 -25.35 -49.19
N ILE A 623 55.10 -25.55 -49.90
CA ILE A 623 53.84 -26.09 -49.36
C ILE A 623 54.01 -27.54 -48.88
N GLN A 624 54.86 -28.35 -49.53
CA GLN A 624 55.14 -29.72 -49.09
C GLN A 624 55.80 -29.80 -47.71
N VAL A 625 56.58 -28.78 -47.34
CA VAL A 625 57.30 -28.72 -46.05
C VAL A 625 56.47 -28.02 -44.99
N GLU A 626 55.73 -26.97 -45.36
CA GLU A 626 54.99 -26.12 -44.42
C GLU A 626 53.56 -26.62 -44.12
N ASN A 627 52.92 -27.40 -45.00
CA ASN A 627 51.53 -27.86 -44.84
C ASN A 627 51.31 -29.30 -45.37
N PRO A 628 51.68 -30.33 -44.59
CA PRO A 628 51.58 -31.73 -45.01
C PRO A 628 50.14 -32.18 -45.32
N MET A 629 49.16 -31.69 -44.55
CA MET A 629 47.74 -32.02 -44.75
C MET A 629 47.22 -31.50 -46.10
N LEU A 630 47.59 -30.28 -46.49
CA LEU A 630 47.25 -29.74 -47.80
C LEU A 630 47.91 -30.54 -48.91
N SER A 631 49.20 -30.90 -48.75
CA SER A 631 49.90 -31.73 -49.74
C SER A 631 49.22 -33.09 -49.94
N GLN A 632 48.82 -33.75 -48.86
CA GLN A 632 48.08 -35.01 -48.93
C GLN A 632 46.72 -34.84 -49.62
N SER A 633 45.98 -33.79 -49.27
CA SER A 633 44.66 -33.51 -49.84
C SER A 633 44.73 -33.17 -51.33
N LEU A 634 45.72 -32.38 -51.75
CA LEU A 634 45.97 -32.08 -53.17
C LEU A 634 46.36 -33.34 -53.97
N ARG A 635 47.12 -34.26 -53.36
CA ARG A 635 47.51 -35.52 -54.00
C ARG A 635 46.37 -36.51 -54.13
N ALA A 636 45.34 -36.42 -53.28
CA ALA A 636 44.20 -37.33 -53.26
C ALA A 636 42.99 -36.79 -54.05
N ALA A 637 42.84 -35.46 -54.10
CA ALA A 637 41.74 -34.82 -54.81
C ALA A 637 41.86 -35.03 -56.33
N LYS A 638 40.71 -35.24 -56.98
CA LYS A 638 40.60 -35.39 -58.44
C LYS A 638 40.69 -34.01 -59.11
N LEU A 639 41.91 -33.50 -59.27
CA LEU A 639 42.19 -32.13 -59.73
C LEU A 639 42.56 -32.01 -61.22
N VAL A 640 42.80 -33.11 -61.93
CA VAL A 640 43.29 -33.08 -63.31
C VAL A 640 42.23 -33.62 -64.26
N PRO A 641 41.71 -32.81 -65.21
CA PRO A 641 40.84 -33.33 -66.26
C PRO A 641 41.68 -34.13 -67.27
N PHE A 642 41.33 -35.41 -67.46
CA PHE A 642 42.00 -36.32 -68.38
C PHE A 642 41.01 -37.33 -68.95
N ASP A 643 40.87 -37.35 -70.29
CA ASP A 643 40.01 -38.30 -71.02
C ASP A 643 38.53 -38.25 -70.58
N GLY A 644 37.98 -37.04 -70.51
CA GLY A 644 36.57 -36.80 -70.12
C GLY A 644 36.26 -37.03 -68.63
N GLN A 645 37.25 -37.34 -67.79
CA GLN A 645 37.07 -37.55 -66.35
C GLN A 645 38.12 -36.80 -65.52
N TRP A 646 37.79 -36.50 -64.27
CA TRP A 646 38.73 -35.91 -63.32
C TRP A 646 39.52 -37.01 -62.60
N ARG A 647 40.86 -36.94 -62.70
CA ARG A 647 41.80 -37.87 -62.07
C ARG A 647 42.63 -37.17 -61.00
N SER A 648 43.16 -37.97 -60.08
CA SER A 648 43.97 -37.50 -58.97
C SER A 648 45.40 -37.21 -59.40
N VAL A 649 46.07 -36.24 -58.78
CA VAL A 649 47.44 -35.86 -59.17
C VAL A 649 48.42 -37.03 -58.96
N ASN A 650 48.19 -37.87 -57.94
CA ASN A 650 49.01 -39.04 -57.65
C ASN A 650 48.92 -40.17 -58.69
N THR A 651 48.01 -40.11 -59.67
CA THR A 651 47.93 -41.10 -60.75
C THR A 651 48.85 -40.79 -61.93
N PHE A 652 49.54 -39.64 -61.90
CA PHE A 652 50.42 -39.19 -62.98
C PHE A 652 51.89 -39.14 -62.52
N TYR A 653 52.79 -39.44 -63.45
CA TYR A 653 54.24 -39.40 -63.28
C TYR A 653 54.83 -38.16 -63.97
N ASP A 654 56.01 -37.72 -63.50
CA ASP A 654 56.69 -36.57 -64.09
C ASP A 654 57.23 -36.89 -65.49
N GLY A 655 56.65 -36.21 -66.50
CA GLY A 655 57.04 -36.34 -67.89
C GLY A 655 58.37 -35.68 -68.25
N ASN A 656 59.09 -35.07 -67.31
CA ASN A 656 60.46 -34.58 -67.51
C ASN A 656 61.51 -35.63 -67.16
N VAL A 657 61.14 -36.69 -66.44
CA VAL A 657 62.04 -37.78 -66.06
C VAL A 657 62.10 -38.82 -67.19
N GLU A 658 63.25 -38.86 -67.87
CA GLU A 658 63.54 -39.76 -68.99
C GLU A 658 63.23 -41.24 -68.70
N ILE A 659 63.55 -41.73 -67.50
CA ILE A 659 63.36 -43.14 -67.15
C ILE A 659 61.88 -43.52 -67.15
N PHE A 660 60.98 -42.66 -66.65
CA PHE A 660 59.55 -42.94 -66.64
C PHE A 660 58.99 -43.09 -68.06
N LYS A 661 59.45 -42.27 -69.01
CA LYS A 661 59.00 -42.33 -70.42
C LYS A 661 59.28 -43.66 -71.10
N LYS A 662 60.27 -44.43 -70.62
CA LYS A 662 60.62 -45.76 -71.17
C LYS A 662 59.73 -46.88 -70.63
N PHE A 663 59.17 -46.73 -69.42
CA PHE A 663 58.47 -47.81 -68.72
C PHE A 663 56.95 -47.61 -68.59
N LEU A 664 56.45 -46.39 -68.82
CA LEU A 664 55.04 -46.05 -68.62
C LEU A 664 54.36 -45.64 -69.93
N GLN A 665 53.08 -45.95 -70.04
CA GLN A 665 52.27 -45.54 -71.19
C GLN A 665 52.06 -44.01 -71.18
N PRO A 666 51.86 -43.35 -72.35
CA PRO A 666 51.69 -41.90 -72.45
C PRO A 666 50.57 -41.32 -71.55
N GLN A 667 49.54 -42.12 -71.29
CA GLN A 667 48.40 -41.80 -70.41
C GLN A 667 48.74 -41.75 -68.91
N CYS A 668 49.93 -42.20 -68.50
CA CYS A 668 50.42 -42.12 -67.13
C CYS A 668 51.13 -40.79 -66.83
N PHE A 669 51.23 -39.87 -67.80
CA PHE A 669 51.87 -38.56 -67.64
C PHE A 669 50.82 -37.45 -67.66
N LEU A 670 51.12 -36.32 -67.00
CA LEU A 670 50.28 -35.13 -67.08
C LEU A 670 50.11 -34.70 -68.55
N PRO A 671 48.89 -34.35 -68.99
CA PRO A 671 48.66 -33.87 -70.36
C PRO A 671 49.52 -32.64 -70.63
N ARG A 672 50.29 -32.67 -71.74
CA ARG A 672 51.14 -31.53 -72.15
C ARG A 672 50.25 -30.35 -72.52
N ARG A 673 50.67 -29.13 -72.17
CA ARG A 673 50.01 -27.88 -72.65
C ARG A 673 49.91 -27.91 -74.18
N THR A 674 48.73 -28.20 -74.72
CA THR A 674 48.43 -28.05 -76.13
C THR A 674 48.33 -26.55 -76.41
N THR A 675 49.28 -26.02 -77.16
CA THR A 675 49.23 -24.66 -77.70
C THR A 675 48.11 -24.57 -78.74
N LYS A 676 47.13 -23.68 -78.50
CA LYS A 676 46.02 -23.19 -79.37
C LYS A 676 44.86 -24.21 -79.52
N SER A 677 43.58 -23.86 -79.44
CA SER A 677 42.86 -22.58 -79.52
C SER A 677 41.55 -22.63 -78.70
N ASP A 678 40.97 -21.44 -78.50
CA ASP A 678 39.59 -21.15 -78.09
C ASP A 678 39.17 -21.42 -76.64
N GLY A 679 39.27 -20.34 -75.86
CA GLY A 679 38.06 -19.86 -75.20
C GLY A 679 37.73 -20.41 -73.82
N GLU A 680 38.69 -20.83 -73.00
CA GLU A 680 38.43 -21.06 -71.56
C GLU A 680 39.76 -21.09 -70.79
N ARG A 681 40.21 -19.92 -70.31
CA ARG A 681 41.31 -19.76 -69.34
C ARG A 681 40.86 -20.12 -67.97
#